data_AF-A0A939U9T1-F1
#
_entry.id   AF-A0A939U9T1-F1
#
_cell.length_a   1.000
_cell.length_b   1.000
_cell.length_c   1.000
_cell.angle_alpha   90.00
_cell.angle_beta   90.00
_cell.angle_gamma   90.00
#
_symmetry.space_group_name_H-M   'P 1'
#
loop_
_entity.id
_entity.type
_entity.pdbx_description
1 polymer ?
#
loop_
_entity_poly.entity_id
_entity_poly.type
_entity_poly.pdbx_seq_one_letter_code
_entity_poly.pdbx_strand_id
1 'polypeptide(L)'
;NEIEGKVSSSTLTLRSLSDLSEEGKTNVNLLTTLESDRMMALVKGGKSVAEARKQAEQEIFAVFNIPNTVGDTGFDKMDITGGTDADAILLAISASLQAGRTVGELSELISKIAGEVATAGKLETDRIRTQILDGCKKVDADAVRDNLTKRYSDLGKTDFVIPPFEDYLDVNGNGVIDKKDSWIILGKNDFVVSDKGGTFELEMQHNVDYEVSVGDCSWLSWQETKAYLQDARIVFTAQPSEETDARYAVITIKDKATSHAETATVTQKQKDALTVSASTFELEKEGGTFDITIGYNAEVSVNYDDAPWLSIIETKAMQSKTLTFRAQASPEVGTRVGHIVVSLGEGGGTTDPSTGGGSGSQDGGFTQSSAWSVIGTIGGDSWTRDIAMSSNGTWHATFGVNITASDEFKFRFNRDWGTNFGAASGLITTEPVGEEFSLWQGGANIKVPAGTYDLYLNPGSAVAIILPAGSAFSRAAMRASNGELSETITVYQKGGRTLVLSDKEFTVGPGGGTVSVQATTNVDYEVTGPGVPWITLAEGAGTKAIVTDNYVWTVSANDTGEERTATIVFKDKESDLSETVTITQLQNDIVEGEDAYTIPWEGGQFDVAVQTNADLTASIIQEGEWLSILETKALHTSTVTLKA
;
A
#
# COMPACT_ATOMS: atom_id res chain seq x y z
N ASN A 1 -3.40 -12.50 13.55
CA ASN A 1 -4.44 -11.49 13.67
C ASN A 1 -5.34 -11.61 12.47
N GLU A 2 -6.55 -11.09 12.59
CA GLU A 2 -7.60 -11.12 11.60
C GLU A 2 -7.28 -10.25 10.37
N ILE A 3 -6.47 -9.20 10.51
CA ILE A 3 -6.12 -8.27 9.41
C ILE A 3 -5.11 -8.86 8.42
N GLU A 4 -4.04 -9.47 8.92
CA GLU A 4 -2.90 -9.96 8.12
C GLU A 4 -2.92 -11.48 7.91
N GLY A 5 -3.82 -12.20 8.59
CA GLY A 5 -3.91 -13.67 8.54
C GLY A 5 -2.71 -14.42 9.14
N LYS A 6 -1.80 -13.72 9.82
CA LYS A 6 -0.55 -14.28 10.38
C LYS A 6 -0.59 -14.40 11.90
N VAL A 7 0.23 -15.28 12.47
CA VAL A 7 0.46 -15.30 13.93
C VAL A 7 1.26 -14.04 14.30
N SER A 8 0.83 -13.35 15.36
CA SER A 8 1.53 -12.16 15.85
C SER A 8 2.97 -12.49 16.25
N SER A 9 3.93 -11.63 15.90
CA SER A 9 5.33 -11.71 16.33
C SER A 9 5.56 -11.28 17.78
N SER A 10 4.56 -10.64 18.41
CA SER A 10 4.62 -10.15 19.79
C SER A 10 3.41 -10.62 20.61
N THR A 11 3.56 -10.66 21.94
CA THR A 11 2.47 -11.06 22.83
C THR A 11 1.51 -9.91 23.08
N LEU A 12 0.21 -10.15 22.84
CA LEU A 12 -0.88 -9.27 23.28
C LEU A 12 -1.47 -9.82 24.59
N THR A 13 -1.57 -8.98 25.62
CA THR A 13 -2.18 -9.39 26.90
C THR A 13 -3.62 -8.91 26.98
N LEU A 14 -4.56 -9.84 27.03
CA LEU A 14 -5.98 -9.58 27.25
C LEU A 14 -6.39 -9.97 28.67
N ARG A 15 -7.42 -9.31 29.19
CA ARG A 15 -7.91 -9.48 30.56
C ARG A 15 -9.44 -9.53 30.58
N SER A 16 -9.98 -10.16 31.61
CA SER A 16 -11.40 -10.18 31.91
C SER A 16 -11.59 -10.31 33.42
N LEU A 17 -12.69 -9.76 33.94
CA LEU A 17 -13.14 -9.96 35.31
C LEU A 17 -14.45 -10.73 35.26
N SER A 18 -14.55 -11.81 36.03
CA SER A 18 -15.75 -12.65 36.09
C SER A 18 -16.25 -12.82 37.51
N ASP A 19 -17.57 -12.82 37.64
CA ASP A 19 -18.23 -13.23 38.87
C ASP A 19 -18.35 -14.77 38.87
N LEU A 20 -17.69 -15.42 39.83
CA LEU A 20 -17.71 -16.88 39.97
C LEU A 20 -19.08 -17.43 40.38
N SER A 21 -20.05 -16.57 40.71
CA SER A 21 -21.42 -16.97 40.97
C SER A 21 -22.29 -17.10 39.71
N GLU A 22 -21.84 -16.58 38.57
CA GLU A 22 -22.53 -16.73 37.29
C GLU A 22 -22.16 -18.07 36.63
N GLU A 23 -23.16 -18.87 36.24
CA GLU A 23 -22.93 -20.08 35.46
C GLU A 23 -22.60 -19.74 34.00
N GLY A 24 -21.58 -20.39 33.42
CA GLY A 24 -21.26 -20.29 32.00
C GLY A 24 -19.77 -20.23 31.70
N LYS A 25 -19.45 -20.03 30.42
CA LYS A 25 -18.09 -19.73 29.97
C LYS A 25 -17.84 -18.22 30.01
N THR A 26 -16.63 -17.84 30.35
CA THR A 26 -16.12 -16.48 30.22
C THR A 26 -15.10 -16.45 29.09
N ASN A 27 -15.39 -15.67 28.07
CA ASN A 27 -14.44 -15.38 27.00
C ASN A 27 -13.55 -14.20 27.41
N VAL A 28 -12.25 -14.32 27.14
CA VAL A 28 -11.31 -13.21 27.27
C VAL A 28 -11.14 -12.61 25.89
N ASN A 29 -11.54 -11.34 25.73
CA ASN A 29 -11.48 -10.64 24.46
C ASN A 29 -11.05 -9.18 24.64
N LEU A 30 -11.09 -8.42 23.55
CA LEU A 30 -10.67 -7.03 23.53
C LEU A 30 -11.57 -6.14 24.39
N LEU A 31 -12.89 -6.31 24.29
CA LEU A 31 -13.86 -5.51 25.05
C LEU A 31 -13.79 -5.81 26.54
N THR A 32 -13.65 -7.07 26.95
CA THR A 32 -13.44 -7.44 28.37
C THR A 32 -12.16 -6.81 28.95
N THR A 33 -11.16 -6.61 28.10
CA THR A 33 -9.91 -5.96 28.49
C THR A 33 -10.12 -4.46 28.73
N LEU A 34 -10.85 -3.79 27.83
CA LEU A 34 -11.13 -2.36 27.93
C LEU A 34 -12.04 -2.00 29.12
N GLU A 35 -13.01 -2.85 29.46
CA GLU A 35 -13.92 -2.60 30.58
C GLU A 35 -13.31 -2.88 31.97
N SER A 36 -12.27 -3.72 32.05
CA SER A 36 -11.77 -4.28 33.32
C SER A 36 -11.41 -3.22 34.35
N ASP A 37 -10.64 -2.20 33.95
CA ASP A 37 -10.22 -1.12 34.86
C ASP A 37 -11.39 -0.21 35.25
N ARG A 38 -12.37 -0.03 34.35
CA ARG A 38 -13.59 0.73 34.64
C ARG A 38 -14.49 0.01 35.64
N MET A 39 -14.70 -1.29 35.47
CA MET A 39 -15.42 -2.10 36.46
C MET A 39 -14.77 -2.01 37.85
N MET A 40 -13.44 -2.15 37.93
CA MET A 40 -12.71 -2.01 39.20
C MET A 40 -12.90 -0.63 39.83
N ALA A 41 -12.86 0.44 39.04
CA ALA A 41 -13.08 1.80 39.52
C ALA A 41 -14.51 1.99 40.07
N LEU A 42 -15.51 1.46 39.38
CA LEU A 42 -16.92 1.54 39.79
C LEU A 42 -17.21 0.73 41.06
N VAL A 43 -16.63 -0.46 41.20
CA VAL A 43 -16.74 -1.29 42.42
C VAL A 43 -16.05 -0.61 43.61
N LYS A 44 -14.86 -0.03 43.41
CA LYS A 44 -14.20 0.80 44.44
C LYS A 44 -15.05 2.01 44.85
N GLY A 45 -15.85 2.53 43.92
CA GLY A 45 -16.84 3.59 44.13
C GLY A 45 -18.12 3.12 44.85
N GLY A 46 -18.24 1.84 45.22
CA GLY A 46 -19.34 1.29 46.01
C GLY A 46 -20.46 0.62 45.22
N LYS A 47 -20.32 0.48 43.89
CA LYS A 47 -21.28 -0.30 43.08
C LYS A 47 -21.10 -1.80 43.27
N SER A 48 -22.18 -2.56 43.12
CA SER A 48 -22.07 -4.02 42.99
C SER A 48 -21.36 -4.39 41.68
N VAL A 49 -20.83 -5.61 41.59
CA VAL A 49 -20.15 -6.10 40.38
C VAL A 49 -21.09 -6.06 39.17
N ALA A 50 -22.34 -6.50 39.33
CA ALA A 50 -23.33 -6.48 38.26
C ALA A 50 -23.67 -5.05 37.77
N GLU A 51 -23.84 -4.09 38.69
CA GLU A 51 -24.09 -2.68 38.31
C GLU A 51 -22.86 -2.02 37.69
N ALA A 52 -21.66 -2.33 38.19
CA ALA A 52 -20.40 -1.84 37.65
C ALA A 52 -20.17 -2.36 36.24
N ARG A 53 -20.42 -3.65 36.00
CA ARG A 53 -20.35 -4.28 34.69
C ARG A 53 -21.27 -3.62 33.69
N LYS A 54 -22.57 -3.58 33.99
CA LYS A 54 -23.58 -2.98 33.11
C LYS A 54 -23.24 -1.54 32.72
N GLN A 55 -22.76 -0.74 33.67
CA GLN A 55 -22.34 0.63 33.39
C GLN A 55 -21.06 0.69 32.54
N ALA A 56 -20.05 -0.13 32.84
CA ALA A 56 -18.81 -0.16 32.08
C ALA A 56 -19.05 -0.58 30.62
N GLU A 57 -19.88 -1.59 30.38
CA GLU A 57 -20.25 -2.06 29.04
C GLU A 57 -20.94 -0.95 28.23
N GLN A 58 -21.90 -0.25 28.85
CA GLN A 58 -22.58 0.89 28.22
C GLN A 58 -21.63 2.04 27.88
N GLU A 59 -20.70 2.36 28.78
CA GLU A 59 -19.71 3.41 28.57
C GLU A 59 -18.70 3.04 27.47
N ILE A 60 -18.28 1.78 27.40
CA ILE A 60 -17.42 1.28 26.32
C ILE A 60 -18.15 1.31 24.97
N PHE A 61 -19.40 0.88 24.90
CA PHE A 61 -20.19 1.02 23.68
C PHE A 61 -20.34 2.49 23.24
N ALA A 62 -20.55 3.41 24.19
CA ALA A 62 -20.58 4.84 23.89
C ALA A 62 -19.24 5.37 23.37
N VAL A 63 -18.10 4.83 23.82
CA VAL A 63 -16.77 5.20 23.32
C VAL A 63 -16.60 4.86 21.83
N PHE A 64 -17.18 3.76 21.38
CA PHE A 64 -17.21 3.34 19.98
C PHE A 64 -18.46 3.82 19.24
N ASN A 65 -19.26 4.71 19.85
CA ASN A 65 -20.52 5.22 19.33
C ASN A 65 -21.47 4.11 18.83
N ILE A 66 -21.52 2.98 19.52
CA ILE A 66 -22.44 1.89 19.22
C ILE A 66 -23.84 2.25 19.75
N PRO A 67 -24.90 2.11 18.94
CA PRO A 67 -26.26 2.35 19.41
C PRO A 67 -26.63 1.45 20.60
N ASN A 68 -27.26 2.02 21.63
CA ASN A 68 -27.65 1.32 22.88
C ASN A 68 -28.64 0.13 22.71
N THR A 69 -29.01 -0.23 21.49
CA THR A 69 -30.00 -1.24 21.15
C THR A 69 -29.40 -2.60 20.73
N VAL A 70 -28.07 -2.73 20.65
CA VAL A 70 -27.41 -3.89 20.01
C VAL A 70 -26.99 -5.02 20.97
N GLY A 71 -27.46 -5.04 22.23
CA GLY A 71 -27.44 -6.27 23.03
C GLY A 71 -27.38 -6.10 24.55
N ASP A 72 -28.05 -7.02 25.26
CA ASP A 72 -28.06 -7.17 26.73
C ASP A 72 -27.10 -8.30 27.20
N THR A 73 -26.29 -8.87 26.31
CA THR A 73 -25.31 -9.92 26.64
C THR A 73 -23.97 -9.30 26.99
N GLY A 74 -23.41 -9.68 28.14
CA GLY A 74 -22.13 -9.13 28.62
C GLY A 74 -20.95 -9.44 27.69
N PHE A 75 -19.92 -8.60 27.75
CA PHE A 75 -18.77 -8.69 26.85
C PHE A 75 -18.03 -10.03 26.95
N ASP A 76 -18.09 -10.69 28.10
CA ASP A 76 -17.49 -12.01 28.32
C ASP A 76 -18.26 -13.16 27.66
N LYS A 77 -19.44 -12.91 27.09
CA LYS A 77 -20.21 -13.90 26.33
C LYS A 77 -20.00 -13.78 24.82
N MET A 78 -19.38 -12.70 24.36
CA MET A 78 -19.08 -12.47 22.95
C MET A 78 -17.94 -13.37 22.46
N ASP A 79 -18.05 -13.83 21.22
CA ASP A 79 -17.14 -14.77 20.57
C ASP A 79 -16.99 -14.39 19.08
N ILE A 80 -15.77 -14.08 18.62
CA ILE A 80 -15.51 -13.75 17.20
C ILE A 80 -15.79 -14.90 16.23
N THR A 81 -16.08 -16.10 16.73
CA THR A 81 -16.53 -17.28 15.97
C THR A 81 -18.01 -17.62 16.15
N GLY A 82 -18.75 -16.73 16.82
CA GLY A 82 -20.20 -16.80 16.98
C GLY A 82 -20.95 -16.15 15.82
N GLY A 83 -22.28 -16.20 15.90
CA GLY A 83 -23.18 -15.71 14.85
C GLY A 83 -24.10 -14.57 15.29
N THR A 84 -23.87 -13.97 16.46
CA THR A 84 -24.74 -12.91 17.01
C THR A 84 -24.27 -11.51 16.60
N ASP A 85 -25.17 -10.53 16.72
CA ASP A 85 -24.84 -9.10 16.52
C ASP A 85 -23.75 -8.62 17.48
N ALA A 86 -23.72 -9.16 18.70
CA ALA A 86 -22.71 -8.85 19.70
C ALA A 86 -21.32 -9.38 19.28
N ASP A 87 -21.28 -10.57 18.67
CA ASP A 87 -20.07 -11.17 18.10
C ASP A 87 -19.55 -10.35 16.91
N ALA A 88 -20.46 -9.86 16.07
CA ALA A 88 -20.16 -8.99 14.93
C ALA A 88 -19.51 -7.68 15.38
N ILE A 89 -20.09 -7.02 16.39
CA ILE A 89 -19.53 -5.81 17.01
C ILE A 89 -18.13 -6.06 17.58
N LEU A 90 -17.94 -7.15 18.31
CA LEU A 90 -16.64 -7.49 18.89
C LEU A 90 -15.58 -7.62 17.79
N LEU A 91 -15.90 -8.35 16.72
CA LEU A 91 -14.97 -8.53 15.60
C LEU A 91 -14.71 -7.20 14.86
N ALA A 92 -15.72 -6.37 14.65
CA ALA A 92 -15.56 -5.06 14.02
C ALA A 92 -14.64 -4.14 14.82
N ILE A 93 -14.85 -4.00 16.14
CA ILE A 93 -13.96 -3.22 17.00
C ILE A 93 -12.54 -3.83 17.00
N SER A 94 -12.43 -5.15 17.06
CA SER A 94 -11.14 -5.84 17.05
C SER A 94 -10.36 -5.57 15.78
N ALA A 95 -11.01 -5.69 14.62
CA ALA A 95 -10.42 -5.39 13.32
C ALA A 95 -10.02 -3.91 13.21
N SER A 96 -10.92 -2.98 13.56
CA SER A 96 -10.67 -1.54 13.49
C SER A 96 -9.50 -1.08 14.37
N LEU A 97 -9.38 -1.62 15.58
CA LEU A 97 -8.26 -1.31 16.45
C LEU A 97 -6.94 -1.90 15.94
N GLN A 98 -6.97 -3.01 15.21
CA GLN A 98 -5.79 -3.66 14.64
C GLN A 98 -5.36 -3.12 13.27
N ALA A 99 -6.28 -2.58 12.49
CA ALA A 99 -6.02 -2.15 11.11
C ALA A 99 -4.90 -1.12 11.02
N GLY A 100 -3.89 -1.43 10.22
CA GLY A 100 -2.72 -0.58 10.00
C GLY A 100 -1.81 -0.40 11.24
N ARG A 101 -1.87 -1.30 12.22
CA ARG A 101 -1.08 -1.22 13.46
C ARG A 101 -0.30 -2.50 13.73
N THR A 102 0.92 -2.31 14.22
CA THR A 102 1.69 -3.38 14.85
C THR A 102 1.06 -3.79 16.19
N VAL A 103 1.41 -4.96 16.69
CA VAL A 103 0.90 -5.46 17.98
C VAL A 103 1.35 -4.59 19.16
N GLY A 104 2.51 -3.92 19.05
CA GLY A 104 2.96 -2.94 20.03
C GLY A 104 2.07 -1.69 20.05
N GLU A 105 1.77 -1.14 18.88
CA GLU A 105 0.88 0.03 18.74
C GLU A 105 -0.56 -0.29 19.18
N LEU A 106 -1.06 -1.49 18.86
CA LEU A 106 -2.32 -1.98 19.37
C LEU A 106 -2.33 -2.03 20.90
N SER A 107 -1.29 -2.59 21.52
CA SER A 107 -1.19 -2.69 22.98
C SER A 107 -1.14 -1.31 23.64
N GLU A 108 -0.43 -0.36 23.03
CA GLU A 108 -0.40 1.03 23.49
C GLU A 108 -1.78 1.69 23.38
N LEU A 109 -2.48 1.50 22.25
CA LEU A 109 -3.82 2.05 22.02
C LEU A 109 -4.84 1.49 23.02
N ILE A 110 -4.84 0.18 23.24
CA ILE A 110 -5.68 -0.49 24.24
C ILE A 110 -5.43 0.10 25.63
N SER A 111 -4.17 0.26 26.01
CA SER A 111 -3.82 0.80 27.32
C SER A 111 -4.27 2.25 27.50
N LYS A 112 -4.23 3.07 26.44
CA LYS A 112 -4.71 4.46 26.47
C LYS A 112 -6.23 4.53 26.59
N ILE A 113 -6.96 3.75 25.79
CA ILE A 113 -8.42 3.69 25.84
C ILE A 113 -8.87 3.24 27.23
N ALA A 114 -8.33 2.11 27.72
CA ALA A 114 -8.67 1.59 29.04
C ALA A 114 -8.39 2.59 30.17
N GLY A 115 -7.26 3.31 30.10
CA GLY A 115 -6.89 4.33 31.08
C GLY A 115 -7.85 5.53 31.15
N GLU A 116 -8.26 6.07 29.99
CA GLU A 116 -9.22 7.19 29.95
C GLU A 116 -10.61 6.75 30.42
N VAL A 117 -11.07 5.60 29.94
CA VAL A 117 -12.39 5.07 30.30
C VAL A 117 -12.45 4.72 31.78
N ALA A 118 -11.39 4.13 32.37
CA ALA A 118 -11.36 3.79 33.78
C ALA A 118 -11.72 4.98 34.68
N THR A 119 -11.23 6.17 34.34
CA THR A 119 -11.44 7.40 35.12
C THR A 119 -12.78 8.05 34.80
N ALA A 120 -13.05 8.32 33.52
CA ALA A 120 -14.15 9.20 33.10
C ALA A 120 -15.38 8.47 32.55
N GLY A 121 -15.26 7.18 32.21
CA GLY A 121 -16.29 6.46 31.46
C GLY A 121 -16.46 6.94 30.01
N LYS A 122 -15.50 7.72 29.50
CA LYS A 122 -15.48 8.28 28.14
C LYS A 122 -14.05 8.55 27.68
N LEU A 123 -13.87 8.73 26.37
CA LEU A 123 -12.64 9.28 25.80
C LEU A 123 -12.67 10.80 25.86
N GLU A 124 -11.62 11.40 26.42
CA GLU A 124 -11.40 12.85 26.44
C GLU A 124 -10.46 13.28 25.31
N THR A 125 -9.61 12.38 24.81
CA THR A 125 -8.60 12.72 23.79
C THR A 125 -9.11 12.51 22.36
N ASP A 126 -9.24 13.60 21.60
CA ASP A 126 -9.64 13.56 20.19
C ASP A 126 -8.70 12.72 19.31
N ARG A 127 -7.40 12.69 19.62
CA ARG A 127 -6.42 11.86 18.89
C ARG A 127 -6.74 10.36 18.97
N ILE A 128 -7.19 9.87 20.13
CA ILE A 128 -7.57 8.45 20.28
C ILE A 128 -8.81 8.16 19.43
N ARG A 129 -9.79 9.08 19.45
CA ARG A 129 -10.98 8.98 18.60
C ARG A 129 -10.60 8.93 17.12
N THR A 130 -9.72 9.82 16.65
CA THR A 130 -9.22 9.79 15.26
C THR A 130 -8.51 8.48 14.93
N GLN A 131 -7.72 7.91 15.84
CA GLN A 131 -7.07 6.61 15.61
C GLN A 131 -8.09 5.49 15.44
N ILE A 132 -9.14 5.45 16.27
CA ILE A 132 -10.22 4.46 16.13
C ILE A 132 -10.88 4.59 14.76
N LEU A 133 -11.27 5.81 14.37
CA LEU A 133 -11.93 6.10 13.09
C LEU A 133 -11.07 5.77 11.86
N ASP A 134 -9.79 6.13 11.90
CA ASP A 134 -8.82 5.82 10.84
C ASP A 134 -8.61 4.29 10.71
N GLY A 135 -8.68 3.58 11.84
CA GLY A 135 -8.68 2.13 11.86
C GLY A 135 -9.89 1.53 11.14
N CYS A 136 -11.10 2.01 11.44
CA CYS A 136 -12.34 1.55 10.79
C CYS A 136 -12.26 1.64 9.26
N LYS A 137 -11.71 2.74 8.72
CA LYS A 137 -11.58 2.97 7.28
C LYS A 137 -10.55 2.07 6.58
N LYS A 138 -9.65 1.44 7.33
CA LYS A 138 -8.55 0.60 6.81
C LYS A 138 -8.89 -0.89 6.83
N VAL A 139 -10.04 -1.28 7.37
CA VAL A 139 -10.46 -2.68 7.42
C VAL A 139 -10.92 -3.12 6.03
N ASP A 140 -10.24 -4.12 5.48
CA ASP A 140 -10.72 -4.91 4.35
C ASP A 140 -11.51 -6.10 4.89
N ALA A 141 -12.84 -6.02 4.78
CA ALA A 141 -13.74 -7.00 5.40
C ALA A 141 -13.63 -8.39 4.74
N ASP A 142 -13.45 -8.44 3.43
CA ASP A 142 -13.30 -9.69 2.68
C ASP A 142 -11.99 -10.38 3.08
N ALA A 143 -10.88 -9.62 3.12
CA ALA A 143 -9.59 -10.15 3.56
C ALA A 143 -9.65 -10.69 4.99
N VAL A 144 -10.33 -9.99 5.90
CA VAL A 144 -10.51 -10.44 7.30
C VAL A 144 -11.30 -11.76 7.36
N ARG A 145 -12.38 -11.87 6.59
CA ARG A 145 -13.20 -13.08 6.52
C ARG A 145 -12.38 -14.26 5.97
N ASP A 146 -11.63 -14.06 4.91
CA ASP A 146 -10.76 -15.07 4.32
C ASP A 146 -9.67 -15.52 5.28
N ASN A 147 -9.01 -14.57 5.95
CA ASN A 147 -7.97 -14.83 6.94
C ASN A 147 -8.48 -15.69 8.10
N LEU A 148 -9.64 -15.35 8.66
CA LEU A 148 -10.24 -16.12 9.76
C LEU A 148 -10.70 -17.50 9.29
N THR A 149 -11.33 -17.59 8.11
CA THR A 149 -11.79 -18.86 7.53
C THR A 149 -10.63 -19.82 7.34
N LYS A 150 -9.54 -19.33 6.75
CA LYS A 150 -8.30 -20.08 6.56
C LYS A 150 -7.72 -20.52 7.90
N ARG A 151 -7.59 -19.60 8.87
CA ARG A 151 -7.00 -19.89 10.17
C ARG A 151 -7.75 -20.98 10.93
N TYR A 152 -9.07 -20.93 10.99
CA TYR A 152 -9.86 -21.93 11.69
C TYR A 152 -9.87 -23.29 10.97
N SER A 153 -9.88 -23.26 9.63
CA SER A 153 -9.73 -24.47 8.81
C SER A 153 -8.38 -25.16 9.04
N ASP A 154 -7.28 -24.40 9.06
CA ASP A 154 -5.92 -24.89 9.34
C ASP A 154 -5.79 -25.47 10.77
N LEU A 155 -6.58 -24.95 11.71
CA LEU A 155 -6.68 -25.48 13.08
C LEU A 155 -7.60 -26.70 13.21
N GLY A 156 -8.16 -27.19 12.10
CA GLY A 156 -9.09 -28.33 12.07
C GLY A 156 -10.44 -28.04 12.74
N LYS A 157 -10.84 -26.77 12.84
CA LYS A 157 -12.15 -26.37 13.38
C LYS A 157 -13.16 -26.36 12.24
N THR A 158 -14.26 -27.09 12.42
CA THR A 158 -15.33 -27.20 11.42
C THR A 158 -16.66 -26.60 11.87
N ASP A 159 -16.74 -26.17 13.13
CA ASP A 159 -17.93 -25.60 13.76
C ASP A 159 -17.60 -24.18 14.22
N PHE A 160 -17.55 -23.24 13.27
CA PHE A 160 -17.36 -21.81 13.51
C PHE A 160 -18.20 -21.01 12.52
N VAL A 161 -18.65 -19.83 12.96
CA VAL A 161 -19.34 -18.85 12.12
C VAL A 161 -18.54 -17.55 12.20
N ILE A 162 -18.21 -16.94 11.07
CA ILE A 162 -17.67 -15.58 11.09
C ILE A 162 -18.87 -14.64 11.08
N PRO A 163 -19.11 -13.85 12.14
CA PRO A 163 -20.27 -13.00 12.23
C PRO A 163 -20.23 -11.91 11.14
N PRO A 164 -21.37 -11.30 10.77
CA PRO A 164 -21.44 -10.23 9.76
C PRO A 164 -20.91 -8.91 10.35
N PHE A 165 -19.62 -8.86 10.66
CA PHE A 165 -18.96 -7.71 11.31
C PHE A 165 -18.83 -6.49 10.39
N GLU A 166 -18.89 -6.70 9.08
CA GLU A 166 -18.94 -5.65 8.06
C GLU A 166 -20.14 -4.71 8.24
N ASP A 167 -21.25 -5.22 8.79
CA ASP A 167 -22.43 -4.42 9.14
C ASP A 167 -22.15 -3.48 10.33
N TYR A 168 -20.95 -3.50 10.92
CA TYR A 168 -20.57 -2.73 12.10
C TYR A 168 -19.20 -2.05 11.92
N LEU A 169 -18.79 -1.77 10.68
CA LEU A 169 -17.63 -0.92 10.38
C LEU A 169 -18.12 0.48 10.05
N ASP A 170 -17.53 1.51 10.68
CA ASP A 170 -17.80 2.94 10.37
C ASP A 170 -17.20 3.33 9.00
N VAL A 171 -17.80 2.80 7.93
CA VAL A 171 -17.35 2.97 6.54
C VAL A 171 -17.65 4.38 6.03
N ASN A 172 -18.78 4.98 6.44
CA ASN A 172 -19.17 6.32 6.02
C ASN A 172 -18.45 7.44 6.80
N GLY A 173 -17.66 7.08 7.83
CA GLY A 173 -16.88 8.01 8.63
C GLY A 173 -17.70 9.00 9.46
N ASN A 174 -18.97 8.68 9.72
CA ASN A 174 -19.84 9.48 10.60
C ASN A 174 -19.50 9.25 12.09
N GLY A 175 -18.65 8.25 12.36
CA GLY A 175 -18.16 7.91 13.68
C GLY A 175 -19.02 6.94 14.46
N VAL A 176 -20.13 6.44 13.90
CA VAL A 176 -21.08 5.50 14.51
C VAL A 176 -20.81 4.11 13.94
N ILE A 177 -20.76 3.10 14.80
CA ILE A 177 -20.63 1.70 14.38
C ILE A 177 -22.03 1.07 14.41
N ASP A 178 -22.70 0.98 13.26
CA ASP A 178 -24.05 0.40 13.16
C ASP A 178 -24.41 -0.24 11.80
N LYS A 179 -25.49 -1.03 11.81
CA LYS A 179 -26.06 -1.71 10.62
C LYS A 179 -26.60 -0.78 9.53
N LYS A 180 -26.51 0.54 9.71
CA LYS A 180 -27.03 1.55 8.77
C LYS A 180 -25.89 2.21 7.99
N ASP A 181 -24.66 1.74 8.12
CA ASP A 181 -23.56 2.25 7.34
C ASP A 181 -23.78 2.00 5.84
N SER A 182 -23.94 3.13 5.18
CA SER A 182 -24.39 3.30 3.80
C SER A 182 -23.18 3.47 2.90
N TRP A 183 -23.02 2.61 1.89
CA TRP A 183 -21.90 2.68 0.96
C TRP A 183 -22.39 2.77 -0.49
N ILE A 184 -21.68 3.61 -1.26
CA ILE A 184 -21.76 3.79 -2.71
C ILE A 184 -20.32 3.85 -3.20
N ILE A 185 -19.93 2.94 -4.09
CA ILE A 185 -18.57 2.86 -4.64
C ILE A 185 -18.66 2.89 -6.16
N LEU A 186 -18.06 3.89 -6.80
CA LEU A 186 -18.04 4.01 -8.26
C LEU A 186 -16.85 3.24 -8.83
N GLY A 187 -17.07 2.41 -9.85
CA GLY A 187 -15.98 1.76 -10.60
C GLY A 187 -15.13 2.75 -11.40
N LYS A 188 -15.73 3.88 -11.81
CA LYS A 188 -15.06 5.01 -12.46
C LYS A 188 -15.80 6.31 -12.17
N ASN A 189 -15.06 7.41 -12.00
CA ASN A 189 -15.61 8.73 -11.68
C ASN A 189 -15.37 9.79 -12.78
N ASP A 190 -14.82 9.40 -13.93
CA ASP A 190 -14.58 10.26 -15.08
C ASP A 190 -15.04 9.57 -16.39
N PHE A 191 -15.75 10.30 -17.23
CA PHE A 191 -16.25 9.79 -18.52
C PHE A 191 -16.03 10.84 -19.61
N VAL A 192 -15.59 10.40 -20.78
CA VAL A 192 -15.37 11.27 -21.94
C VAL A 192 -16.21 10.78 -23.10
N VAL A 193 -17.02 11.67 -23.68
CA VAL A 193 -17.91 11.36 -24.80
C VAL A 193 -17.62 12.30 -25.98
N SER A 194 -17.76 11.79 -27.19
CA SER A 194 -17.57 12.58 -28.42
C SER A 194 -18.63 13.66 -28.59
N ASP A 195 -18.37 14.62 -29.48
CA ASP A 195 -19.36 15.59 -29.95
C ASP A 195 -20.57 14.92 -30.60
N LYS A 196 -20.45 13.71 -31.15
CA LYS A 196 -21.61 12.96 -31.68
C LYS A 196 -22.49 12.34 -30.59
N GLY A 197 -22.14 12.53 -29.31
CA GLY A 197 -22.82 11.89 -28.20
C GLY A 197 -22.46 10.40 -28.12
N GLY A 198 -23.35 9.61 -27.53
CA GLY A 198 -23.17 8.18 -27.36
C GLY A 198 -23.62 7.69 -25.99
N THR A 199 -23.37 6.41 -25.73
CA THR A 199 -23.70 5.76 -24.45
C THR A 199 -22.45 5.34 -23.70
N PHE A 200 -22.47 5.46 -22.38
CA PHE A 200 -21.45 4.89 -21.49
C PHE A 200 -22.12 4.29 -20.25
N GLU A 201 -21.41 3.38 -19.60
CA GLU A 201 -21.90 2.66 -18.42
C GLU A 201 -21.11 3.11 -17.18
N LEU A 202 -21.84 3.41 -16.12
CA LEU A 202 -21.29 3.58 -14.79
C LEU A 202 -21.62 2.31 -13.99
N GLU A 203 -20.58 1.57 -13.64
CA GLU A 203 -20.67 0.45 -12.71
C GLU A 203 -20.46 0.97 -11.29
N MET A 204 -21.29 0.51 -10.36
CA MET A 204 -21.12 0.84 -8.95
C MET A 204 -21.54 -0.33 -8.06
N GLN A 205 -21.02 -0.32 -6.85
CA GLN A 205 -21.45 -1.21 -5.79
C GLN A 205 -22.13 -0.38 -4.69
N HIS A 206 -23.22 -0.86 -4.09
CA HIS A 206 -23.95 -0.14 -3.03
C HIS A 206 -24.75 -1.06 -2.08
N ASN A 207 -25.08 -0.58 -0.87
CA ASN A 207 -26.11 -1.22 -0.01
C ASN A 207 -27.33 -0.33 0.31
N VAL A 208 -27.39 0.85 -0.31
CA VAL A 208 -28.45 1.84 -0.05
C VAL A 208 -29.49 1.92 -1.15
N ASP A 209 -30.66 2.45 -0.80
CA ASP A 209 -31.58 3.00 -1.80
C ASP A 209 -31.08 4.39 -2.21
N TYR A 210 -30.76 4.56 -3.50
CA TYR A 210 -30.09 5.75 -4.01
C TYR A 210 -30.97 6.53 -5.00
N GLU A 211 -30.68 7.81 -5.14
CA GLU A 211 -31.18 8.68 -6.19
C GLU A 211 -30.02 9.09 -7.11
N VAL A 212 -30.24 9.00 -8.42
CA VAL A 212 -29.29 9.49 -9.43
C VAL A 212 -29.79 10.82 -9.93
N SER A 213 -28.93 11.83 -9.89
CA SER A 213 -29.19 13.13 -10.48
C SER A 213 -28.05 13.51 -11.40
N VAL A 214 -28.38 14.24 -12.45
CA VAL A 214 -27.39 14.87 -13.34
C VAL A 214 -27.62 16.36 -13.16
N GLY A 215 -26.61 17.11 -12.71
CA GLY A 215 -26.74 18.56 -12.48
C GLY A 215 -27.27 19.26 -13.73
N ASP A 216 -28.05 20.35 -13.61
CA ASP A 216 -28.85 21.02 -14.67
C ASP A 216 -28.32 20.87 -16.11
N CYS A 217 -28.61 19.72 -16.71
CA CYS A 217 -28.03 19.28 -17.97
C CYS A 217 -29.11 18.59 -18.79
N SER A 218 -29.50 19.23 -19.88
CA SER A 218 -30.51 18.69 -20.81
C SER A 218 -29.93 17.72 -21.84
N TRP A 219 -28.60 17.67 -21.98
CA TRP A 219 -27.92 16.88 -23.00
C TRP A 219 -27.53 15.46 -22.54
N LEU A 220 -27.60 15.16 -21.24
CA LEU A 220 -27.28 13.85 -20.67
C LEU A 220 -28.52 13.25 -20.02
N SER A 221 -28.85 12.01 -20.39
CA SER A 221 -29.98 11.25 -19.83
C SER A 221 -29.48 9.90 -19.32
N TRP A 222 -30.23 9.24 -18.44
CA TRP A 222 -29.81 7.98 -17.86
C TRP A 222 -30.98 7.01 -17.70
N GLN A 223 -30.65 5.72 -17.65
CA GLN A 223 -31.57 4.64 -17.31
C GLN A 223 -30.82 3.57 -16.50
N GLU A 224 -31.49 3.04 -15.48
CA GLU A 224 -30.96 1.91 -14.73
C GLU A 224 -31.20 0.60 -15.50
N THR A 225 -30.21 -0.29 -15.49
CA THR A 225 -30.36 -1.66 -15.98
C THR A 225 -30.30 -2.62 -14.80
N LYS A 226 -30.97 -3.80 -14.89
CA LYS A 226 -31.19 -4.75 -13.78
C LYS A 226 -30.05 -4.77 -12.75
N ALA A 227 -30.34 -4.24 -11.56
CA ALA A 227 -29.48 -4.32 -10.39
C ALA A 227 -29.54 -5.73 -9.77
N TYR A 228 -28.39 -6.21 -9.30
CA TYR A 228 -28.35 -7.22 -8.24
C TYR A 228 -28.18 -6.49 -6.91
N LEU A 229 -28.57 -7.09 -5.79
CA LEU A 229 -28.78 -6.43 -4.49
C LEU A 229 -27.60 -5.60 -3.94
N GLN A 230 -26.42 -5.63 -4.58
CA GLN A 230 -25.21 -4.92 -4.21
C GLN A 230 -24.43 -4.31 -5.39
N ASP A 231 -24.81 -4.60 -6.65
CA ASP A 231 -24.14 -4.12 -7.86
C ASP A 231 -25.17 -3.46 -8.78
N ALA A 232 -24.89 -2.24 -9.22
CA ALA A 232 -25.74 -1.49 -10.13
C ALA A 232 -24.97 -1.05 -11.38
N ARG A 233 -25.71 -1.02 -12.50
CA ARG A 233 -25.23 -0.54 -13.80
C ARG A 233 -26.17 0.52 -14.33
N ILE A 234 -25.66 1.74 -14.38
CA ILE A 234 -26.41 2.90 -14.87
C ILE A 234 -25.89 3.26 -16.25
N VAL A 235 -26.77 3.21 -17.25
CA VAL A 235 -26.44 3.55 -18.63
C VAL A 235 -26.78 5.01 -18.86
N PHE A 236 -25.79 5.80 -19.20
CA PHE A 236 -25.94 7.20 -19.58
C PHE A 236 -25.94 7.35 -21.10
N THR A 237 -26.79 8.24 -21.62
CA THR A 237 -26.87 8.61 -23.03
C THR A 237 -26.67 10.11 -23.18
N ALA A 238 -25.57 10.50 -23.83
CA ALA A 238 -25.26 11.86 -24.19
C ALA A 238 -25.79 12.18 -25.59
N GLN A 239 -26.49 13.30 -25.72
CA GLN A 239 -26.92 13.86 -27.00
C GLN A 239 -25.72 14.47 -27.74
N PRO A 240 -25.77 14.53 -29.08
CA PRO A 240 -24.77 15.25 -29.85
C PRO A 240 -24.62 16.72 -29.40
N SER A 241 -23.42 17.26 -29.53
CA SER A 241 -23.07 18.67 -29.36
C SER A 241 -22.56 19.24 -30.68
N GLU A 242 -22.99 20.45 -31.00
CA GLU A 242 -22.45 21.25 -32.10
C GLU A 242 -21.59 22.42 -31.57
N GLU A 243 -21.33 22.43 -30.26
CA GLU A 243 -20.59 23.49 -29.57
C GLU A 243 -19.09 23.39 -29.89
N THR A 244 -18.45 24.54 -30.12
CA THR A 244 -17.01 24.62 -30.42
C THR A 244 -16.12 24.51 -29.18
N ASP A 245 -16.73 24.57 -28.00
CA ASP A 245 -16.08 24.34 -26.71
C ASP A 245 -16.60 23.03 -26.11
N ALA A 246 -15.79 22.37 -25.29
CA ALA A 246 -16.22 21.20 -24.54
C ALA A 246 -17.23 21.58 -23.45
N ARG A 247 -18.18 20.69 -23.17
CA ARG A 247 -19.20 20.88 -22.13
C ARG A 247 -19.14 19.76 -21.10
N TYR A 248 -19.58 20.06 -19.89
CA TYR A 248 -19.39 19.20 -18.72
C TYR A 248 -20.72 18.93 -18.02
N ALA A 249 -20.85 17.75 -17.44
CA ALA A 249 -21.93 17.38 -16.55
C ALA A 249 -21.38 16.64 -15.33
N VAL A 250 -22.06 16.79 -14.20
CA VAL A 250 -21.78 16.03 -12.99
C VAL A 250 -22.94 15.08 -12.73
N ILE A 251 -22.62 13.81 -12.66
CA ILE A 251 -23.52 12.76 -12.17
C ILE A 251 -23.33 12.70 -10.66
N THR A 252 -24.42 12.77 -9.91
CA THR A 252 -24.43 12.60 -8.46
C THR A 252 -25.29 11.39 -8.11
N ILE A 253 -24.69 10.42 -7.43
CA ILE A 253 -25.38 9.27 -6.86
C ILE A 253 -25.46 9.50 -5.37
N LYS A 254 -26.67 9.67 -4.87
CA LYS A 254 -26.90 10.08 -3.49
C LYS A 254 -27.77 9.06 -2.78
N ASP A 255 -27.40 8.72 -1.56
CA ASP A 255 -28.25 7.94 -0.68
C ASP A 255 -29.54 8.72 -0.35
N LYS A 256 -30.71 8.11 -0.53
CA LYS A 256 -32.00 8.74 -0.21
C LYS A 256 -32.21 8.90 1.29
N ALA A 257 -31.59 8.05 2.11
CA ALA A 257 -31.75 8.05 3.56
C ALA A 257 -30.82 9.04 4.27
N THR A 258 -29.66 9.35 3.67
CA THR A 258 -28.62 10.19 4.29
C THR A 258 -28.16 11.34 3.37
N SER A 259 -27.12 12.07 3.78
CA SER A 259 -26.47 13.09 2.95
C SER A 259 -25.26 12.56 2.18
N HIS A 260 -24.96 11.27 2.27
CA HIS A 260 -23.83 10.66 1.57
C HIS A 260 -24.08 10.64 0.05
N ALA A 261 -23.09 11.06 -0.72
CA ALA A 261 -23.18 11.10 -2.18
C ALA A 261 -21.80 10.93 -2.82
N GLU A 262 -21.78 10.22 -3.94
CA GLU A 262 -20.64 10.09 -4.83
C GLU A 262 -20.89 10.83 -6.14
N THR A 263 -19.82 11.30 -6.78
CA THR A 263 -19.93 12.08 -8.02
C THR A 263 -19.01 11.57 -9.11
N ALA A 264 -19.52 11.55 -10.34
CA ALA A 264 -18.74 11.31 -11.55
C ALA A 264 -18.83 12.51 -12.50
N THR A 265 -17.73 12.83 -13.17
CA THR A 265 -17.65 13.91 -14.16
C THR A 265 -17.78 13.35 -15.57
N VAL A 266 -18.58 14.00 -16.40
CA VAL A 266 -18.74 13.68 -17.82
C VAL A 266 -18.28 14.87 -18.64
N THR A 267 -17.27 14.66 -19.47
CA THR A 267 -16.78 15.64 -20.44
C THR A 267 -17.28 15.25 -21.82
N GLN A 268 -18.12 16.08 -22.42
CA GLN A 268 -18.41 15.96 -23.83
C GLN A 268 -17.50 16.89 -24.61
N LYS A 269 -16.67 16.32 -25.49
CA LYS A 269 -15.70 17.07 -26.28
C LYS A 269 -16.40 18.04 -27.25
N GLN A 270 -15.68 19.10 -27.60
CA GLN A 270 -16.09 20.06 -28.63
C GLN A 270 -16.34 19.39 -29.98
N LYS A 271 -17.13 20.06 -30.81
CA LYS A 271 -17.43 19.68 -32.18
C LYS A 271 -16.16 19.34 -32.97
N ASP A 272 -16.25 18.25 -33.73
CA ASP A 272 -15.19 17.71 -34.58
C ASP A 272 -13.92 17.25 -33.83
N ALA A 273 -13.98 17.06 -32.50
CA ALA A 273 -12.85 16.55 -31.71
C ALA A 273 -12.37 15.16 -32.16
N LEU A 274 -11.06 14.98 -32.20
CA LEU A 274 -10.44 13.67 -32.34
C LEU A 274 -10.78 12.82 -31.11
N THR A 275 -11.19 11.58 -31.35
CA THR A 275 -11.51 10.61 -30.29
C THR A 275 -10.88 9.28 -30.59
N VAL A 276 -10.47 8.58 -29.54
CA VAL A 276 -9.86 7.25 -29.59
C VAL A 276 -10.63 6.30 -28.65
N SER A 277 -10.61 5.01 -28.93
CA SER A 277 -11.41 4.01 -28.19
C SER A 277 -10.98 3.83 -26.74
N ALA A 278 -9.71 4.09 -26.43
CA ALA A 278 -9.17 4.07 -25.08
C ALA A 278 -7.98 5.01 -25.00
N SER A 279 -7.86 5.74 -23.89
CA SER A 279 -6.70 6.59 -23.56
C SER A 279 -5.60 5.83 -22.82
N THR A 280 -5.85 4.58 -22.43
CA THR A 280 -4.90 3.76 -21.68
C THR A 280 -4.97 2.30 -22.09
N PHE A 281 -3.81 1.64 -22.17
CA PHE A 281 -3.67 0.19 -22.35
C PHE A 281 -2.68 -0.37 -21.34
N GLU A 282 -2.99 -1.53 -20.78
CA GLU A 282 -2.09 -2.29 -19.92
C GLU A 282 -1.73 -3.62 -20.59
N LEU A 283 -0.44 -3.94 -20.64
CA LEU A 283 0.10 -5.10 -21.31
C LEU A 283 0.99 -5.91 -20.38
N GLU A 284 0.95 -7.23 -20.56
CA GLU A 284 1.85 -8.17 -19.90
C GLU A 284 3.28 -8.07 -20.49
N LYS A 285 4.25 -8.67 -19.79
CA LYS A 285 5.67 -8.61 -20.16
C LYS A 285 5.91 -9.10 -21.59
N GLU A 286 5.20 -10.12 -22.02
CA GLU A 286 5.33 -10.73 -23.35
C GLU A 286 4.94 -9.74 -24.47
N GLY A 287 4.21 -8.68 -24.12
CA GLY A 287 3.62 -7.75 -25.06
C GLY A 287 2.44 -8.39 -25.78
N GLY A 288 2.24 -8.02 -27.03
CA GLY A 288 1.11 -8.48 -27.81
C GLY A 288 0.63 -7.45 -28.81
N THR A 289 -0.58 -7.64 -29.32
CA THR A 289 -1.24 -6.69 -30.21
C THR A 289 -2.48 -6.11 -29.56
N PHE A 290 -2.71 -4.82 -29.77
CA PHE A 290 -3.90 -4.12 -29.31
C PHE A 290 -4.38 -3.13 -30.36
N ASP A 291 -5.67 -2.82 -30.33
CA ASP A 291 -6.34 -2.00 -31.33
C ASP A 291 -6.80 -0.67 -30.74
N ILE A 292 -6.50 0.42 -31.44
CA ILE A 292 -6.99 1.77 -31.16
C ILE A 292 -7.97 2.14 -32.26
N THR A 293 -9.25 2.32 -31.94
CA THR A 293 -10.24 2.80 -32.91
C THR A 293 -10.39 4.32 -32.81
N ILE A 294 -10.30 5.00 -33.94
CA ILE A 294 -10.40 6.44 -34.12
C ILE A 294 -11.82 6.80 -34.53
N GLY A 295 -12.43 7.70 -33.77
CA GLY A 295 -13.80 8.19 -34.01
C GLY A 295 -13.91 9.20 -35.15
N TYR A 296 -12.79 9.71 -35.67
CA TYR A 296 -12.71 10.69 -36.75
C TYR A 296 -12.43 10.06 -38.11
N ASN A 297 -13.06 10.59 -39.17
CA ASN A 297 -12.95 10.07 -40.55
C ASN A 297 -12.02 10.92 -41.42
N ALA A 298 -10.82 11.20 -40.94
CA ALA A 298 -9.78 11.87 -41.72
C ALA A 298 -8.43 11.17 -41.53
N GLU A 299 -7.47 11.55 -42.37
CA GLU A 299 -6.10 11.06 -42.26
C GLU A 299 -5.51 11.54 -40.93
N VAL A 300 -5.02 10.58 -40.15
CA VAL A 300 -4.34 10.84 -38.87
C VAL A 300 -2.85 10.60 -39.02
N SER A 301 -2.05 11.44 -38.37
CA SER A 301 -0.66 11.14 -38.07
C SER A 301 -0.56 10.50 -36.69
N VAL A 302 0.39 9.59 -36.53
CA VAL A 302 0.61 8.84 -35.30
C VAL A 302 2.08 8.99 -34.93
N ASN A 303 2.36 9.42 -33.71
CA ASN A 303 3.71 9.53 -33.14
C ASN A 303 3.79 8.66 -31.88
N TYR A 304 4.83 7.83 -31.78
CA TYR A 304 5.16 7.05 -30.60
C TYR A 304 6.67 7.00 -30.39
N ASP A 305 7.35 8.12 -30.69
CA ASP A 305 8.82 8.21 -30.73
C ASP A 305 9.46 7.93 -29.36
N ASP A 306 8.74 8.17 -28.26
CA ASP A 306 9.18 7.88 -26.89
C ASP A 306 8.97 6.41 -26.49
N ALA A 307 8.31 5.62 -27.33
CA ALA A 307 7.98 4.21 -27.10
C ALA A 307 8.51 3.33 -28.25
N PRO A 308 9.84 3.15 -28.40
CA PRO A 308 10.44 2.40 -29.50
C PRO A 308 10.09 0.90 -29.50
N TRP A 309 9.53 0.41 -28.39
CA TRP A 309 9.04 -0.96 -28.23
C TRP A 309 7.61 -1.16 -28.78
N LEU A 310 6.94 -0.07 -29.18
CA LEU A 310 5.68 -0.08 -29.91
C LEU A 310 5.96 0.04 -31.42
N SER A 311 5.16 -0.67 -32.22
CA SER A 311 5.18 -0.54 -33.66
C SER A 311 3.77 -0.64 -34.22
N ILE A 312 3.41 0.27 -35.11
CA ILE A 312 2.16 0.13 -35.85
C ILE A 312 2.28 -1.03 -36.84
N ILE A 313 1.27 -1.89 -36.89
CA ILE A 313 1.15 -2.91 -37.93
C ILE A 313 0.43 -2.22 -39.09
N GLU A 314 1.14 -1.97 -40.21
CA GLU A 314 0.57 -1.27 -41.36
C GLU A 314 -0.75 -1.91 -41.81
N THR A 315 -1.86 -1.25 -41.51
CA THR A 315 -3.09 -1.43 -42.28
C THR A 315 -2.92 -0.58 -43.53
N LYS A 316 -2.53 -1.21 -44.65
CA LYS A 316 -2.59 -0.58 -45.98
C LYS A 316 -4.05 -0.31 -46.36
N ALA A 317 -4.63 0.72 -45.77
CA ALA A 317 -5.90 1.30 -46.17
C ALA A 317 -5.92 2.75 -45.70
N MET A 318 -5.74 3.67 -46.64
CA MET A 318 -6.21 5.05 -46.49
C MET A 318 -7.69 5.00 -46.04
N GLN A 319 -7.99 5.30 -44.77
CA GLN A 319 -9.32 5.27 -44.09
C GLN A 319 -9.57 4.12 -43.09
N SER A 320 -8.57 3.41 -42.57
CA SER A 320 -8.82 2.50 -41.44
C SER A 320 -9.17 3.29 -40.16
N LYS A 321 -10.40 3.14 -39.65
CA LYS A 321 -10.78 3.63 -38.31
C LYS A 321 -10.01 2.92 -37.20
N THR A 322 -9.28 1.85 -37.45
CA THR A 322 -8.59 1.08 -36.41
C THR A 322 -7.10 1.02 -36.71
N LEU A 323 -6.29 1.47 -35.74
CA LEU A 323 -4.85 1.33 -35.72
C LEU A 323 -4.49 0.12 -34.86
N THR A 324 -3.84 -0.89 -35.44
CA THR A 324 -3.34 -2.04 -34.68
C THR A 324 -1.88 -1.80 -34.32
N PHE A 325 -1.57 -1.84 -33.03
CA PHE A 325 -0.21 -1.75 -32.51
C PHE A 325 0.28 -3.14 -32.10
N ARG A 326 1.59 -3.34 -32.25
CA ARG A 326 2.33 -4.43 -31.63
C ARG A 326 3.27 -3.85 -30.59
N ALA A 327 3.17 -4.35 -29.37
CA ALA A 327 4.16 -4.17 -28.31
C ALA A 327 5.13 -5.35 -28.31
N GLN A 328 6.42 -5.06 -28.31
CA GLN A 328 7.47 -6.04 -28.09
C GLN A 328 7.49 -6.49 -26.62
N ALA A 329 8.01 -7.69 -26.35
CA ALA A 329 8.23 -8.12 -24.98
C ALA A 329 9.16 -7.15 -24.23
N SER A 330 8.88 -6.92 -22.94
CA SER A 330 9.72 -6.07 -22.08
C SER A 330 10.98 -6.83 -21.64
N PRO A 331 12.19 -6.30 -21.92
CA PRO A 331 13.43 -6.81 -21.35
C PRO A 331 13.71 -6.21 -19.96
N GLU A 332 12.96 -5.18 -19.56
CA GLU A 332 13.17 -4.44 -18.31
C GLU A 332 12.52 -5.16 -17.14
N VAL A 333 13.07 -5.01 -15.94
CA VAL A 333 12.53 -5.59 -14.69
C VAL A 333 11.35 -4.76 -14.16
N GLY A 334 11.37 -3.44 -14.38
CA GLY A 334 10.28 -2.53 -14.01
C GLY A 334 9.22 -2.38 -15.10
N THR A 335 8.07 -1.83 -14.73
CA THR A 335 7.05 -1.40 -15.70
C THR A 335 7.61 -0.27 -16.55
N ARG A 336 7.48 -0.40 -17.87
CA ARG A 336 7.80 0.67 -18.81
C ARG A 336 6.52 1.31 -19.34
N VAL A 337 6.59 2.60 -19.62
CA VAL A 337 5.47 3.41 -20.10
C VAL A 337 5.86 3.98 -21.47
N GLY A 338 4.90 4.04 -22.38
CA GLY A 338 5.06 4.63 -23.70
C GLY A 338 3.82 5.39 -24.10
N HIS A 339 3.97 6.42 -24.94
CA HIS A 339 2.85 7.23 -25.38
C HIS A 339 2.64 7.06 -26.87
N ILE A 340 1.38 7.02 -27.28
CA ILE A 340 0.96 7.10 -28.67
C ILE A 340 0.16 8.38 -28.81
N VAL A 341 0.67 9.32 -29.59
CA VAL A 341 -0.03 10.55 -29.94
C VAL A 341 -0.65 10.39 -31.32
N VAL A 342 -1.96 10.50 -31.41
CA VAL A 342 -2.71 10.53 -32.67
C VAL A 342 -3.09 11.99 -32.95
N SER A 343 -2.83 12.49 -34.15
CA SER A 343 -3.16 13.88 -34.55
C SER A 343 -3.87 13.89 -35.90
N LEU A 344 -4.78 14.82 -36.14
CA LEU A 344 -5.34 15.04 -37.48
C LEU A 344 -4.26 15.63 -38.41
N GLY A 345 -4.07 15.05 -39.59
CA GLY A 345 -3.11 15.57 -40.57
C GLY A 345 -3.61 16.82 -41.28
N GLU A 346 -2.72 17.82 -41.44
CA GLU A 346 -2.91 18.97 -42.31
C GLU A 346 -3.47 18.58 -43.69
N GLY A 347 -4.66 19.09 -44.02
CA GLY A 347 -5.15 19.11 -45.38
C GLY A 347 -4.28 20.00 -46.26
N GLY A 348 -3.38 19.39 -47.02
CA GLY A 348 -2.76 19.89 -48.26
C GLY A 348 -2.51 21.40 -48.39
N GLY A 349 -1.31 21.85 -48.03
CA GLY A 349 -0.77 23.16 -48.39
C GLY A 349 0.74 23.11 -48.51
N THR A 350 1.25 23.07 -49.74
CA THR A 350 2.69 23.03 -50.04
C THR A 350 3.38 24.34 -49.67
N THR A 351 4.37 24.32 -48.77
CA THR A 351 5.56 25.20 -48.89
C THR A 351 6.82 24.53 -48.35
N ASP A 352 7.76 24.35 -49.28
CA ASP A 352 9.18 23.98 -49.19
C ASP A 352 9.96 24.47 -47.95
N PRO A 353 10.76 23.61 -47.28
CA PRO A 353 11.64 24.01 -46.20
C PRO A 353 12.99 24.50 -46.75
N SER A 354 13.07 25.80 -47.05
CA SER A 354 14.39 26.43 -47.11
C SER A 354 14.36 27.88 -46.62
N THR A 355 15.39 28.21 -45.85
CA THR A 355 15.81 29.53 -45.31
C THR A 355 15.21 30.02 -43.99
N GLY A 356 16.10 30.20 -43.00
CA GLY A 356 15.86 31.10 -41.87
C GLY A 356 16.35 30.58 -40.53
N GLY A 357 17.65 30.64 -40.27
CA GLY A 357 18.18 30.52 -38.91
C GLY A 357 17.68 31.67 -38.03
N GLY A 358 17.11 31.34 -36.88
CA GLY A 358 16.69 32.29 -35.85
C GLY A 358 16.61 31.56 -34.50
N SER A 359 17.26 32.12 -33.48
CA SER A 359 17.36 31.57 -32.12
C SER A 359 15.99 31.28 -31.51
N GLY A 360 15.73 30.02 -31.13
CA GLY A 360 14.53 29.64 -30.39
C GLY A 360 14.51 30.27 -29.00
N SER A 361 13.49 31.07 -28.70
CA SER A 361 13.19 31.54 -27.35
C SER A 361 12.66 30.39 -26.49
N GLN A 362 13.11 30.30 -25.24
CA GLN A 362 12.77 29.24 -24.26
C GLN A 362 11.30 29.26 -23.74
N ASP A 363 10.39 30.00 -24.37
CA ASP A 363 9.15 30.45 -23.72
C ASP A 363 7.88 29.66 -24.03
N GLY A 364 7.96 28.50 -24.71
CA GLY A 364 6.84 27.55 -24.86
C GLY A 364 5.51 28.12 -25.40
N GLY A 365 5.49 29.33 -25.97
CA GLY A 365 4.27 30.01 -26.45
C GLY A 365 3.44 30.75 -25.40
N PHE A 366 3.88 30.90 -24.15
CA PHE A 366 3.12 31.56 -23.06
C PHE A 366 3.21 33.09 -23.12
N THR A 367 2.67 33.70 -24.18
CA THR A 367 2.82 35.14 -24.47
C THR A 367 1.63 36.00 -24.04
N GLN A 368 0.51 35.37 -23.64
CA GLN A 368 -0.72 36.09 -23.26
C GLN A 368 -0.79 36.27 -21.74
N SER A 369 -1.42 37.36 -21.28
CA SER A 369 -1.70 37.52 -19.84
C SER A 369 -2.74 36.50 -19.39
N SER A 370 -2.48 35.82 -18.27
CA SER A 370 -3.43 34.90 -17.65
C SER A 370 -4.31 35.61 -16.62
N ALA A 371 -5.58 35.20 -16.53
CA ALA A 371 -6.45 35.50 -15.39
C ALA A 371 -6.21 34.56 -14.18
N TRP A 372 -5.57 33.42 -14.41
CA TRP A 372 -5.09 32.51 -13.37
C TRP A 372 -3.78 32.98 -12.76
N SER A 373 -3.62 32.66 -11.49
CA SER A 373 -2.47 33.03 -10.69
C SER A 373 -2.16 31.97 -9.63
N VAL A 374 -0.94 31.97 -9.09
CA VAL A 374 -0.55 31.11 -7.98
C VAL A 374 -0.61 31.93 -6.68
N ILE A 375 -1.23 31.39 -5.64
CA ILE A 375 -1.30 32.04 -4.33
C ILE A 375 -0.91 31.07 -3.22
N GLY A 376 -0.20 31.55 -2.20
CA GLY A 376 0.28 30.69 -1.13
C GLY A 376 1.07 31.43 -0.07
N THR A 377 1.88 30.67 0.67
CA THR A 377 2.85 31.22 1.64
C THR A 377 4.21 31.53 0.99
N ILE A 378 4.34 31.28 -0.32
CA ILE A 378 5.58 31.39 -1.10
C ILE A 378 6.28 32.73 -0.85
N GLY A 379 7.56 32.66 -0.47
CA GLY A 379 8.38 33.84 -0.20
C GLY A 379 8.02 34.56 1.10
N GLY A 380 7.42 33.86 2.07
CA GLY A 380 7.02 34.41 3.37
C GLY A 380 5.71 35.18 3.35
N ASP A 381 4.89 35.00 2.32
CA ASP A 381 3.55 35.59 2.24
C ASP A 381 2.55 34.85 3.14
N SER A 382 1.36 35.39 3.33
CA SER A 382 0.27 34.77 4.10
C SER A 382 -1.02 34.77 3.28
N TRP A 383 -0.95 34.23 2.05
CA TRP A 383 -2.09 34.13 1.13
C TRP A 383 -2.69 35.48 0.72
N THR A 384 -1.85 36.51 0.63
CA THR A 384 -2.29 37.87 0.29
C THR A 384 -1.87 38.32 -1.10
N ARG A 385 -0.73 37.82 -1.62
CA ARG A 385 -0.16 38.22 -2.90
C ARG A 385 -0.16 37.08 -3.90
N ASP A 386 -0.88 37.24 -5.01
CA ASP A 386 -0.79 36.30 -6.12
C ASP A 386 0.46 36.53 -6.98
N ILE A 387 1.06 35.43 -7.42
CA ILE A 387 2.08 35.35 -8.46
C ILE A 387 1.34 35.20 -9.80
N ALA A 388 1.57 36.15 -10.71
CA ALA A 388 0.94 36.15 -12.02
C ALA A 388 1.42 34.99 -12.89
N MET A 389 0.52 34.48 -13.73
CA MET A 389 0.84 33.50 -14.78
C MET A 389 0.70 34.14 -16.16
N SER A 390 1.31 33.51 -17.15
CA SER A 390 1.08 33.75 -18.57
C SER A 390 0.33 32.57 -19.18
N SER A 391 -0.32 32.75 -20.34
CA SER A 391 -1.11 31.72 -21.01
C SER A 391 -0.70 31.55 -22.47
N ASN A 392 -0.91 30.34 -22.99
CA ASN A 392 -0.84 30.02 -24.41
C ASN A 392 -2.23 29.67 -25.00
N GLY A 393 -3.31 29.93 -24.25
CA GLY A 393 -4.69 29.58 -24.60
C GLY A 393 -5.24 28.43 -23.75
N THR A 394 -4.54 27.30 -23.70
CA THR A 394 -4.97 26.09 -22.97
C THR A 394 -4.28 25.96 -21.62
N TRP A 395 -2.97 26.21 -21.59
CA TRP A 395 -2.17 26.13 -20.38
C TRP A 395 -1.87 27.54 -19.86
N HIS A 396 -1.69 27.61 -18.54
CA HIS A 396 -1.27 28.78 -17.80
C HIS A 396 0.00 28.43 -17.04
N ALA A 397 1.04 29.27 -17.13
CA ALA A 397 2.33 28.98 -16.53
C ALA A 397 2.92 30.17 -15.77
N THR A 398 3.68 29.90 -14.72
CA THR A 398 4.59 30.86 -14.10
C THR A 398 5.95 30.19 -13.87
N PHE A 399 7.02 30.96 -14.02
CA PHE A 399 8.37 30.41 -14.16
C PHE A 399 9.28 30.85 -13.02
N GLY A 400 10.18 29.95 -12.61
CA GLY A 400 11.23 30.25 -11.62
C GLY A 400 10.70 30.54 -10.21
N VAL A 401 9.61 29.90 -9.81
CA VAL A 401 9.00 30.07 -8.48
C VAL A 401 9.83 29.34 -7.44
N ASN A 402 10.41 30.08 -6.48
CA ASN A 402 11.19 29.51 -5.39
C ASN A 402 10.27 29.08 -4.23
N ILE A 403 10.21 27.78 -3.95
CA ILE A 403 9.34 27.17 -2.95
C ILE A 403 10.20 26.54 -1.86
N THR A 404 9.89 26.82 -0.59
CA THR A 404 10.55 26.19 0.58
C THR A 404 9.78 24.98 1.09
N ALA A 405 10.39 24.14 1.93
CA ALA A 405 9.74 22.94 2.47
C ALA A 405 8.52 23.23 3.36
N SER A 406 8.37 24.46 3.85
CA SER A 406 7.20 24.93 4.60
C SER A 406 6.13 25.54 3.72
N ASP A 407 6.42 25.82 2.44
CA ASP A 407 5.50 26.56 1.59
C ASP A 407 4.35 25.70 1.08
N GLU A 408 3.18 26.33 1.00
CA GLU A 408 1.97 25.77 0.44
C GLU A 408 1.34 26.76 -0.53
N PHE A 409 0.67 26.27 -1.58
CA PHE A 409 0.02 27.13 -2.57
C PHE A 409 -1.22 26.51 -3.22
N LYS A 410 -1.94 27.33 -3.98
CA LYS A 410 -3.07 26.97 -4.83
C LYS A 410 -3.04 27.78 -6.12
N PHE A 411 -3.82 27.34 -7.11
CA PHE A 411 -4.15 28.18 -8.27
C PHE A 411 -5.45 28.93 -8.03
N ARG A 412 -5.47 30.22 -8.35
CA ARG A 412 -6.61 31.10 -8.10
C ARG A 412 -6.96 31.91 -9.34
N PHE A 413 -8.22 31.87 -9.72
CA PHE A 413 -8.74 32.62 -10.86
C PHE A 413 -9.16 34.02 -10.44
N ASN A 414 -8.84 35.02 -11.26
CA ASN A 414 -9.23 36.43 -11.06
C ASN A 414 -8.87 37.02 -9.67
N ARG A 415 -7.91 36.41 -8.96
CA ARG A 415 -7.52 36.79 -7.59
C ARG A 415 -8.69 36.71 -6.60
N ASP A 416 -9.67 35.86 -6.88
CA ASP A 416 -10.89 35.67 -6.08
C ASP A 416 -11.00 34.21 -5.63
N TRP A 417 -11.58 33.97 -4.44
CA TRP A 417 -11.69 32.62 -3.88
C TRP A 417 -12.83 31.78 -4.48
N GLY A 418 -13.74 32.37 -5.24
CA GLY A 418 -14.85 31.68 -5.88
C GLY A 418 -14.43 30.56 -6.82
N THR A 419 -13.30 30.72 -7.53
CA THR A 419 -12.71 29.69 -8.39
C THR A 419 -11.24 29.51 -8.05
N ASN A 420 -10.92 28.42 -7.33
CA ASN A 420 -9.57 28.08 -6.92
C ASN A 420 -9.35 26.57 -6.96
N PHE A 421 -8.16 26.16 -7.35
CA PHE A 421 -7.77 24.77 -7.46
C PHE A 421 -6.68 24.39 -6.45
N GLY A 422 -6.88 23.25 -5.79
CA GLY A 422 -5.91 22.59 -4.92
C GLY A 422 -5.87 21.08 -5.19
N ALA A 423 -5.10 20.32 -4.41
CA ALA A 423 -4.99 18.87 -4.55
C ALA A 423 -6.10 18.10 -3.79
N ALA A 424 -6.33 16.84 -4.15
CA ALA A 424 -7.39 15.98 -3.58
C ALA A 424 -7.26 15.76 -2.06
N SER A 425 -6.03 15.62 -1.53
CA SER A 425 -5.77 15.28 -0.13
C SER A 425 -4.58 16.05 0.49
N GLY A 426 -4.32 17.27 0.02
CA GLY A 426 -3.24 18.10 0.58
C GLY A 426 -1.89 17.42 0.43
N LEU A 427 -1.59 17.02 -0.81
CA LEU A 427 -0.44 16.19 -1.19
C LEU A 427 0.83 16.61 -0.42
N ILE A 428 1.38 15.70 0.38
CA ILE A 428 2.75 15.77 0.92
C ILE A 428 3.50 14.55 0.37
N THR A 429 3.82 14.56 -0.91
CA THR A 429 4.65 13.51 -1.53
C THR A 429 5.64 14.10 -2.52
N THR A 430 6.70 13.35 -2.84
CA THR A 430 7.73 13.65 -3.83
C THR A 430 7.22 13.66 -5.29
N GLU A 431 5.95 13.36 -5.49
CA GLU A 431 5.30 13.02 -6.76
C GLU A 431 4.86 14.18 -7.67
N PRO A 432 4.67 15.45 -7.24
CA PRO A 432 4.10 16.43 -8.17
C PRO A 432 5.15 16.97 -9.15
N VAL A 433 6.44 16.64 -8.96
CA VAL A 433 7.53 17.14 -9.80
C VAL A 433 7.78 16.19 -10.96
N GLY A 434 7.40 16.59 -12.17
CA GLY A 434 7.67 15.84 -13.40
C GLY A 434 6.44 15.19 -14.04
N GLU A 435 5.32 15.07 -13.31
CA GLU A 435 4.11 14.37 -13.77
C GLU A 435 2.85 15.24 -13.64
N GLU A 436 1.81 14.88 -14.39
CA GLU A 436 0.51 15.54 -14.35
C GLU A 436 -0.32 15.02 -13.17
N PHE A 437 -0.96 15.93 -12.43
CA PHE A 437 -1.85 15.56 -11.33
C PHE A 437 -3.15 16.33 -11.36
N SER A 438 -4.22 15.67 -10.90
CA SER A 438 -5.57 16.23 -10.86
C SER A 438 -5.75 17.27 -9.76
N LEU A 439 -6.53 18.28 -10.08
CA LEU A 439 -6.89 19.40 -9.23
C LEU A 439 -8.37 19.39 -8.90
N TRP A 440 -8.69 19.90 -7.72
CA TRP A 440 -10.04 19.96 -7.18
C TRP A 440 -10.40 21.40 -6.89
N GLN A 441 -11.60 21.80 -7.32
CA GLN A 441 -12.14 23.12 -6.99
C GLN A 441 -12.34 23.21 -5.47
N GLY A 442 -11.68 24.17 -4.83
CA GLY A 442 -11.62 24.27 -3.38
C GLY A 442 -10.77 23.20 -2.68
N GLY A 443 -10.04 22.38 -3.44
CA GLY A 443 -9.17 21.31 -2.94
C GLY A 443 -8.11 21.78 -1.96
N ALA A 444 -7.47 20.85 -1.25
CA ALA A 444 -6.46 21.17 -0.24
C ALA A 444 -5.21 21.85 -0.83
N ASN A 445 -4.42 22.51 0.02
CA ASN A 445 -3.22 23.23 -0.44
C ASN A 445 -2.18 22.26 -1.04
N ILE A 446 -1.48 22.71 -2.07
CA ILE A 446 -0.42 21.95 -2.75
C ILE A 446 0.89 22.24 -2.03
N LYS A 447 1.66 21.19 -1.75
CA LYS A 447 2.99 21.27 -1.13
C LYS A 447 3.99 20.46 -1.94
N VAL A 448 5.17 21.02 -2.19
CA VAL A 448 6.26 20.38 -2.94
C VAL A 448 7.58 20.47 -2.18
N PRO A 449 8.57 19.60 -2.47
CA PRO A 449 9.91 19.72 -1.90
C PRO A 449 10.54 21.09 -2.14
N ALA A 450 11.45 21.53 -1.28
CA ALA A 450 12.13 22.81 -1.46
C ALA A 450 12.91 22.84 -2.78
N GLY A 451 12.72 23.89 -3.58
CA GLY A 451 13.32 24.02 -4.91
C GLY A 451 12.77 25.20 -5.70
N THR A 452 13.33 25.40 -6.90
CA THR A 452 12.85 26.39 -7.86
C THR A 452 12.12 25.68 -8.99
N TYR A 453 10.89 26.07 -9.26
CA TYR A 453 9.99 25.35 -10.18
C TYR A 453 9.32 26.24 -11.22
N ASP A 454 8.97 25.64 -12.35
CA ASP A 454 8.00 26.15 -13.30
C ASP A 454 6.66 25.45 -13.05
N LEU A 455 5.58 26.22 -12.90
CA LEU A 455 4.27 25.72 -12.50
C LEU A 455 3.29 25.87 -13.67
N TYR A 456 2.64 24.78 -14.06
CA TYR A 456 1.70 24.72 -15.18
C TYR A 456 0.31 24.31 -14.69
N LEU A 457 -0.71 24.97 -15.21
CA LEU A 457 -2.12 24.74 -14.93
C LEU A 457 -2.90 24.62 -16.24
N ASN A 458 -3.67 23.55 -16.39
CA ASN A 458 -4.74 23.47 -17.37
C ASN A 458 -6.08 23.46 -16.62
N PRO A 459 -6.77 24.61 -16.55
CA PRO A 459 -8.02 24.73 -15.82
C PRO A 459 -9.18 24.01 -16.52
N GLY A 460 -9.09 23.79 -17.84
CA GLY A 460 -10.12 23.09 -18.61
C GLY A 460 -10.18 21.60 -18.28
N SER A 461 -9.02 20.98 -18.06
CA SER A 461 -8.92 19.59 -17.63
C SER A 461 -8.76 19.42 -16.11
N ALA A 462 -8.73 20.52 -15.35
CA ALA A 462 -8.43 20.54 -13.92
C ALA A 462 -7.18 19.74 -13.56
N VAL A 463 -6.07 20.01 -14.26
CA VAL A 463 -4.78 19.34 -14.02
C VAL A 463 -3.64 20.36 -13.90
N ALA A 464 -2.60 19.99 -13.18
CA ALA A 464 -1.37 20.75 -13.09
C ALA A 464 -0.14 19.86 -13.30
N ILE A 465 0.96 20.51 -13.69
CA ILE A 465 2.29 19.90 -13.78
C ILE A 465 3.26 20.86 -13.10
N ILE A 466 4.19 20.32 -12.29
CA ILE A 466 5.26 21.10 -11.67
C ILE A 466 6.58 20.55 -12.18
N LEU A 467 7.44 21.41 -12.72
CA LEU A 467 8.73 20.99 -13.27
C LEU A 467 9.86 21.76 -12.58
N PRO A 468 11.07 21.17 -12.43
CA PRO A 468 12.24 21.95 -12.04
C PRO A 468 12.44 23.11 -13.00
N ALA A 469 12.79 24.30 -12.49
CA ALA A 469 12.87 25.50 -13.32
C ALA A 469 13.82 25.35 -14.50
N GLY A 470 13.35 25.72 -15.69
CA GLY A 470 14.09 25.58 -16.96
C GLY A 470 14.06 24.18 -17.56
N SER A 471 13.32 23.23 -16.96
CA SER A 471 13.06 21.93 -17.59
C SER A 471 12.27 22.11 -18.87
N ALA A 472 12.52 21.24 -19.85
CA ALA A 472 11.71 21.23 -21.06
C ALA A 472 10.28 20.81 -20.69
N PHE A 473 9.33 21.74 -20.76
CA PHE A 473 7.92 21.39 -20.85
C PHE A 473 7.77 20.54 -22.12
N SER A 474 7.51 19.24 -21.96
CA SER A 474 7.70 18.27 -23.04
C SER A 474 6.83 18.67 -24.24
N ARG A 475 7.36 18.51 -25.46
CA ARG A 475 6.63 18.80 -26.70
C ARG A 475 5.34 17.95 -26.83
N ALA A 476 5.14 16.94 -26.00
CA ALA A 476 3.87 16.21 -25.87
C ALA A 476 2.77 17.09 -25.23
N ALA A 477 3.10 17.90 -24.21
CA ALA A 477 2.17 18.85 -23.59
C ALA A 477 1.94 20.13 -24.43
N MET A 478 2.86 20.46 -25.37
CA MET A 478 2.71 21.58 -26.33
C MET A 478 2.02 21.22 -27.65
N ARG A 479 1.75 19.94 -27.96
CA ARG A 479 1.13 19.52 -29.24
C ARG A 479 -0.40 19.63 -29.25
N ALA A 480 -0.93 20.71 -28.70
CA ALA A 480 -2.33 21.13 -28.89
C ALA A 480 -2.46 22.58 -29.39
N SER A 481 -1.37 23.33 -29.54
CA SER A 481 -1.43 24.78 -29.81
C SER A 481 -1.24 25.20 -31.28
N ASN A 482 -1.31 24.27 -32.24
CA ASN A 482 -1.32 24.62 -33.68
C ASN A 482 -2.69 24.45 -34.36
N GLY A 483 -3.76 24.21 -33.59
CA GLY A 483 -5.10 23.98 -34.17
C GLY A 483 -5.28 22.60 -34.80
N GLU A 484 -4.33 21.68 -34.63
CA GLU A 484 -4.51 20.26 -34.92
C GLU A 484 -5.04 19.55 -33.67
N LEU A 485 -6.21 18.93 -33.78
CA LEU A 485 -6.77 18.08 -32.74
C LEU A 485 -5.87 16.85 -32.57
N SER A 486 -5.44 16.57 -31.35
CA SER A 486 -4.58 15.43 -30.99
C SER A 486 -5.09 14.71 -29.74
N GLU A 487 -4.80 13.41 -29.66
CA GLU A 487 -5.12 12.53 -28.53
C GLU A 487 -3.87 11.77 -28.12
N THR A 488 -3.61 11.67 -26.81
CA THR A 488 -2.51 10.88 -26.26
C THR A 488 -3.06 9.62 -25.61
N ILE A 489 -2.52 8.47 -25.98
CA ILE A 489 -2.79 7.17 -25.38
C ILE A 489 -1.56 6.73 -24.61
N THR A 490 -1.73 6.37 -23.34
CA THR A 490 -0.66 5.84 -22.48
C THR A 490 -0.68 4.32 -22.51
N VAL A 491 0.46 3.69 -22.76
CA VAL A 491 0.60 2.22 -22.77
C VAL A 491 1.57 1.81 -21.67
N TYR A 492 1.06 1.06 -20.70
CA TYR A 492 1.84 0.45 -19.63
C TYR A 492 2.20 -0.97 -20.03
N GLN A 493 3.46 -1.35 -19.88
CA GLN A 493 3.88 -2.73 -20.05
C GLN A 493 4.69 -3.21 -18.85
N LYS A 494 4.23 -4.30 -18.23
CA LYS A 494 4.90 -4.91 -17.07
C LYS A 494 6.31 -5.39 -17.40
N GLY A 495 7.20 -5.35 -16.41
CA GLY A 495 8.58 -5.82 -16.50
C GLY A 495 8.78 -7.31 -16.17
N GLY A 496 10.04 -7.73 -16.18
CA GLY A 496 10.52 -9.05 -15.84
C GLY A 496 10.60 -9.30 -14.34
N ARG A 497 10.29 -10.53 -13.96
CA ARG A 497 10.40 -11.07 -12.60
C ARG A 497 11.88 -11.26 -12.24
N THR A 498 12.33 -10.70 -11.11
CA THR A 498 13.71 -10.83 -10.61
C THR A 498 13.74 -11.32 -9.16
N LEU A 499 14.68 -12.22 -8.85
CA LEU A 499 14.95 -12.73 -7.51
C LEU A 499 16.45 -13.05 -7.46
N VAL A 500 17.22 -12.29 -6.69
CA VAL A 500 18.68 -12.41 -6.63
C VAL A 500 19.13 -12.48 -5.17
N LEU A 501 20.02 -13.43 -4.86
CA LEU A 501 20.60 -13.61 -3.53
C LEU A 501 22.03 -13.04 -3.47
N SER A 502 22.42 -12.50 -2.32
CA SER A 502 23.76 -11.92 -2.11
C SER A 502 24.88 -12.95 -2.23
N ASP A 503 24.69 -14.12 -1.60
CA ASP A 503 25.61 -15.26 -1.62
C ASP A 503 24.79 -16.55 -1.59
N LYS A 504 25.32 -17.61 -2.21
CA LYS A 504 24.60 -18.88 -2.41
C LYS A 504 25.29 -20.08 -1.77
N GLU A 505 26.50 -19.94 -1.26
CA GLU A 505 27.28 -21.01 -0.65
C GLU A 505 27.96 -20.53 0.62
N PHE A 506 27.82 -21.30 1.71
CA PHE A 506 28.41 -20.98 3.01
C PHE A 506 29.02 -22.23 3.65
N THR A 507 30.21 -22.06 4.25
CA THR A 507 30.87 -23.11 5.03
C THR A 507 31.00 -22.67 6.49
N VAL A 508 30.49 -23.49 7.40
CA VAL A 508 30.50 -23.22 8.85
C VAL A 508 31.35 -24.27 9.56
N GLY A 509 32.14 -23.86 10.56
CA GLY A 509 32.94 -24.77 11.36
C GLY A 509 32.11 -25.69 12.27
N PRO A 510 32.74 -26.68 12.93
CA PRO A 510 32.05 -27.63 13.79
C PRO A 510 31.37 -26.97 15.00
N GLY A 511 31.85 -25.82 15.48
CA GLY A 511 31.23 -25.08 16.58
C GLY A 511 29.90 -24.38 16.24
N GLY A 512 29.48 -24.38 14.97
CA GLY A 512 28.30 -23.64 14.52
C GLY A 512 28.59 -22.15 14.27
N GLY A 513 27.54 -21.35 14.09
CA GLY A 513 27.64 -19.93 13.78
C GLY A 513 26.36 -19.35 13.19
N THR A 514 26.47 -18.19 12.52
CA THR A 514 25.37 -17.58 11.77
C THR A 514 25.72 -17.39 10.30
N VAL A 515 24.71 -17.51 9.43
CA VAL A 515 24.78 -17.31 7.98
C VAL A 515 23.78 -16.22 7.60
N SER A 516 24.20 -15.20 6.86
CA SER A 516 23.33 -14.08 6.43
C SER A 516 23.22 -14.07 4.91
N VAL A 517 21.99 -14.00 4.39
CA VAL A 517 21.69 -13.89 2.95
C VAL A 517 20.71 -12.75 2.73
N GLN A 518 21.01 -11.89 1.76
CA GLN A 518 20.11 -10.83 1.32
C GLN A 518 19.44 -11.23 0.01
N ALA A 519 18.13 -11.04 -0.10
CA ALA A 519 17.35 -11.28 -1.31
C ALA A 519 16.80 -9.96 -1.86
N THR A 520 17.14 -9.62 -3.11
CA THR A 520 16.64 -8.42 -3.80
C THR A 520 15.68 -8.85 -4.92
N THR A 521 14.46 -8.33 -4.91
CA THR A 521 13.38 -8.84 -5.78
C THR A 521 12.29 -7.81 -6.09
N ASN A 522 11.55 -8.02 -7.18
CA ASN A 522 10.29 -7.33 -7.50
C ASN A 522 9.09 -8.30 -7.55
N VAL A 523 9.24 -9.53 -7.05
CA VAL A 523 8.19 -10.56 -7.02
C VAL A 523 7.89 -10.99 -5.61
N ASP A 524 6.68 -11.49 -5.37
CA ASP A 524 6.40 -12.20 -4.13
C ASP A 524 6.98 -13.62 -4.22
N TYR A 525 7.78 -14.00 -3.23
CA TYR A 525 8.47 -15.27 -3.18
C TYR A 525 8.27 -15.91 -1.80
N GLU A 526 8.49 -17.22 -1.74
CA GLU A 526 8.49 -18.01 -0.53
C GLU A 526 9.90 -18.55 -0.24
N VAL A 527 10.21 -18.74 1.04
CA VAL A 527 11.46 -19.34 1.48
C VAL A 527 11.16 -20.68 2.13
N THR A 528 11.64 -21.74 1.49
CA THR A 528 11.59 -23.09 2.04
C THR A 528 12.85 -23.34 2.84
N GLY A 529 12.70 -23.45 4.16
CA GLY A 529 13.80 -23.75 5.08
C GLY A 529 14.41 -25.13 4.85
N PRO A 530 15.56 -25.43 5.47
CA PRO A 530 16.37 -26.58 5.10
C PRO A 530 15.85 -27.93 5.60
N GLY A 531 14.75 -27.95 6.37
CA GLY A 531 14.12 -29.18 6.87
C GLY A 531 14.97 -29.98 7.88
N VAL A 532 16.10 -29.42 8.33
CA VAL A 532 17.02 -30.03 9.28
C VAL A 532 17.00 -29.27 10.61
N PRO A 533 17.11 -29.96 11.76
CA PRO A 533 16.99 -29.34 13.07
C PRO A 533 18.21 -28.49 13.47
N TRP A 534 19.35 -28.64 12.80
CA TRP A 534 20.61 -27.96 13.13
C TRP A 534 20.79 -26.61 12.43
N ILE A 535 19.86 -26.21 11.58
CA ILE A 535 19.79 -24.86 11.01
C ILE A 535 18.42 -24.26 11.33
N THR A 536 18.40 -23.13 12.01
CA THR A 536 17.17 -22.43 12.39
C THR A 536 17.23 -20.98 11.95
N LEU A 537 16.14 -20.43 11.40
CA LEU A 537 16.05 -19.00 11.13
C LEU A 537 16.11 -18.22 12.45
N ALA A 538 16.98 -17.22 12.54
CA ALA A 538 17.18 -16.43 13.77
C ALA A 538 15.92 -15.61 14.11
N GLU A 539 15.65 -15.43 15.40
CA GLU A 539 14.53 -14.61 15.88
C GLU A 539 14.66 -13.17 15.35
N GLY A 540 13.64 -12.70 14.61
CA GLY A 540 13.63 -11.37 14.00
C GLY A 540 14.34 -11.25 12.64
N ALA A 541 14.89 -12.33 12.08
CA ALA A 541 15.47 -12.34 10.74
C ALA A 541 14.46 -12.84 9.70
N GLY A 542 14.42 -12.19 8.52
CA GLY A 542 13.35 -12.33 7.52
C GLY A 542 12.48 -11.07 7.37
N THR A 543 13.03 -9.88 7.64
CA THR A 543 12.31 -8.61 7.51
C THR A 543 12.17 -8.22 6.05
N LYS A 544 10.94 -7.96 5.59
CA LYS A 544 10.71 -7.38 4.27
C LYS A 544 11.11 -5.91 4.27
N ALA A 545 12.15 -5.53 3.54
CA ALA A 545 12.49 -4.11 3.32
C ALA A 545 12.02 -3.67 1.93
N ILE A 546 11.95 -2.35 1.69
CA ILE A 546 11.38 -1.77 0.45
C ILE A 546 12.05 -2.29 -0.84
N VAL A 547 13.28 -2.83 -0.77
CA VAL A 547 14.02 -3.32 -1.95
C VAL A 547 14.79 -4.64 -1.71
N THR A 548 15.18 -4.94 -0.46
CA THR A 548 16.05 -6.09 -0.14
C THR A 548 15.69 -6.73 1.21
N ASP A 549 15.40 -8.02 1.22
CA ASP A 549 15.06 -8.79 2.41
C ASP A 549 16.31 -9.45 3.00
N ASN A 550 16.49 -9.43 4.32
CA ASN A 550 17.66 -10.02 4.98
C ASN A 550 17.27 -11.21 5.85
N TYR A 551 17.87 -12.37 5.56
CA TYR A 551 17.67 -13.62 6.28
C TYR A 551 18.95 -14.01 7.00
N VAL A 552 18.82 -14.36 8.27
CA VAL A 552 19.93 -14.81 9.11
C VAL A 552 19.56 -16.15 9.71
N TRP A 553 20.35 -17.18 9.46
CA TRP A 553 20.17 -18.51 10.06
C TRP A 553 21.26 -18.80 11.06
N THR A 554 20.88 -19.42 12.16
CA THR A 554 21.78 -19.98 13.17
C THR A 554 22.03 -21.44 12.85
N VAL A 555 23.31 -21.81 12.84
CA VAL A 555 23.81 -23.17 12.62
C VAL A 555 24.32 -23.71 13.95
N SER A 556 23.69 -24.77 14.47
CA SER A 556 24.09 -25.42 15.72
C SER A 556 25.40 -26.19 15.56
N ALA A 557 26.10 -26.47 16.67
CA ALA A 557 27.33 -27.28 16.65
C ALA A 557 27.10 -28.65 15.99
N ASN A 558 28.13 -29.14 15.31
CA ASN A 558 28.18 -30.47 14.71
C ASN A 558 29.00 -31.40 15.61
N ASP A 559 28.32 -32.18 16.44
CA ASP A 559 28.96 -33.19 17.31
C ASP A 559 29.15 -34.54 16.60
N THR A 560 28.87 -34.59 15.29
CA THR A 560 29.07 -35.79 14.48
C THR A 560 30.49 -35.81 13.89
N GLY A 561 31.03 -37.01 13.68
CA GLY A 561 32.32 -37.20 13.02
C GLY A 561 32.27 -37.09 11.50
N GLU A 562 31.18 -36.56 10.93
CA GLU A 562 30.98 -36.41 9.49
C GLU A 562 30.54 -34.97 9.15
N GLU A 563 30.90 -34.51 7.95
CA GLU A 563 30.40 -33.26 7.39
C GLU A 563 28.90 -33.38 7.06
N ARG A 564 28.15 -32.29 7.25
CA ARG A 564 26.72 -32.23 6.91
C ARG A 564 26.40 -31.02 6.05
N THR A 565 25.45 -31.19 5.12
CA THR A 565 25.02 -30.14 4.19
C THR A 565 23.50 -29.98 4.20
N ALA A 566 23.01 -28.77 3.96
CA ALA A 566 21.59 -28.50 3.75
C ALA A 566 21.36 -27.30 2.83
N THR A 567 20.18 -27.22 2.23
CA THR A 567 19.83 -26.19 1.25
C THR A 567 18.61 -25.40 1.66
N ILE A 568 18.59 -24.11 1.37
CA ILE A 568 17.43 -23.22 1.54
C ILE A 568 17.01 -22.71 0.17
N VAL A 569 15.73 -22.82 -0.15
CA VAL A 569 15.20 -22.46 -1.47
C VAL A 569 14.35 -21.20 -1.37
N PHE A 570 14.65 -20.23 -2.22
CA PHE A 570 13.89 -19.01 -2.45
C PHE A 570 13.14 -19.16 -3.76
N LYS A 571 11.81 -19.22 -3.74
CA LYS A 571 11.01 -19.50 -4.94
C LYS A 571 9.94 -18.43 -5.14
N ASP A 572 9.90 -17.86 -6.33
CA ASP A 572 8.79 -17.00 -6.76
C ASP A 572 7.47 -17.77 -6.75
N LYS A 573 6.42 -17.18 -6.19
CA LYS A 573 5.12 -17.86 -6.05
C LYS A 573 4.35 -17.97 -7.36
N GLU A 574 4.62 -17.10 -8.32
CA GLU A 574 3.85 -17.02 -9.57
C GLU A 574 4.65 -17.48 -10.79
N SER A 575 5.87 -17.99 -10.60
CA SER A 575 6.68 -18.56 -11.68
C SER A 575 7.62 -19.67 -11.21
N ASP A 576 8.37 -20.25 -12.14
CA ASP A 576 9.41 -21.24 -11.84
C ASP A 576 10.75 -20.60 -11.44
N LEU A 577 10.82 -19.28 -11.33
CA LEU A 577 12.02 -18.57 -10.88
C LEU A 577 12.37 -18.96 -9.43
N SER A 578 13.56 -19.51 -9.23
CA SER A 578 14.03 -19.89 -7.89
C SER A 578 15.53 -19.74 -7.74
N GLU A 579 15.96 -19.44 -6.53
CA GLU A 579 17.35 -19.38 -6.10
C GLU A 579 17.59 -20.31 -4.91
N THR A 580 18.80 -20.86 -4.77
CA THR A 580 19.11 -21.83 -3.71
C THR A 580 20.41 -21.45 -2.99
N VAL A 581 20.38 -21.51 -1.67
CA VAL A 581 21.53 -21.35 -0.78
C VAL A 581 21.94 -22.71 -0.24
N THR A 582 23.23 -23.02 -0.28
CA THR A 582 23.80 -24.26 0.29
C THR A 582 24.66 -23.92 1.51
N ILE A 583 24.41 -24.58 2.64
CA ILE A 583 25.19 -24.46 3.87
C ILE A 583 25.85 -25.81 4.17
N THR A 584 27.19 -25.80 4.21
CA THR A 584 28.03 -26.95 4.56
C THR A 584 28.64 -26.74 5.94
N GLN A 585 28.50 -27.71 6.84
CA GLN A 585 29.11 -27.67 8.16
C GLN A 585 30.10 -28.81 8.35
N LEU A 586 31.36 -28.44 8.65
CA LEU A 586 32.48 -29.36 8.78
C LEU A 586 32.31 -30.32 9.98
N GLN A 587 33.00 -31.47 9.92
CA GLN A 587 33.03 -32.50 10.96
C GLN A 587 33.81 -32.08 12.22
N ASN A 588 33.57 -32.77 13.35
CA ASN A 588 34.36 -32.60 14.57
C ASN A 588 35.56 -33.57 14.60
N ASP A 589 36.79 -33.05 14.46
CA ASP A 589 38.02 -33.85 14.55
C ASP A 589 38.53 -33.91 16.01
N ILE A 590 38.41 -35.06 16.68
CA ILE A 590 39.18 -35.38 17.89
C ILE A 590 40.41 -36.17 17.44
N VAL A 591 41.61 -35.68 17.75
CA VAL A 591 42.87 -36.42 17.53
C VAL A 591 43.39 -36.92 18.89
N GLU A 592 43.42 -38.23 19.08
CA GLU A 592 43.98 -38.87 20.29
C GLU A 592 45.49 -38.58 20.43
N GLY A 593 45.95 -38.30 21.65
CA GLY A 593 47.37 -38.06 22.00
C GLY A 593 48.14 -39.35 22.29
N GLU A 594 49.40 -39.26 22.77
CA GLU A 594 50.23 -40.45 23.03
C GLU A 594 49.69 -41.35 24.16
N ASP A 595 49.68 -42.67 23.93
CA ASP A 595 49.10 -43.67 24.85
C ASP A 595 49.95 -43.96 26.10
N ALA A 596 51.21 -43.49 26.16
CA ALA A 596 52.13 -43.80 27.25
C ALA A 596 53.19 -42.71 27.48
N TYR A 597 53.37 -42.32 28.75
CA TYR A 597 54.36 -41.33 29.19
C TYR A 597 55.37 -41.98 30.14
N THR A 598 56.67 -41.72 29.96
CA THR A 598 57.74 -42.20 30.87
C THR A 598 58.22 -41.05 31.75
N ILE A 599 58.23 -41.26 33.06
CA ILE A 599 58.60 -40.25 34.05
C ILE A 599 59.84 -40.72 34.84
N PRO A 600 60.88 -39.88 35.03
CA PRO A 600 62.04 -40.22 35.84
C PRO A 600 61.69 -40.44 37.33
N TRP A 601 62.50 -41.24 38.02
CA TRP A 601 62.25 -41.63 39.42
C TRP A 601 62.36 -40.45 40.41
N GLU A 602 63.04 -39.35 40.04
CA GLU A 602 63.10 -38.14 40.86
C GLU A 602 61.78 -37.33 40.87
N GLY A 603 60.78 -37.70 40.07
CA GLY A 603 59.51 -36.98 39.89
C GLY A 603 59.60 -35.81 38.90
N GLY A 604 58.47 -35.17 38.58
CA GLY A 604 58.44 -34.07 37.61
C GLY A 604 57.04 -33.68 37.11
N GLN A 605 56.96 -32.57 36.39
CA GLN A 605 55.75 -32.17 35.65
C GLN A 605 55.84 -32.62 34.20
N PHE A 606 54.74 -33.13 33.64
CA PHE A 606 54.64 -33.46 32.23
C PHE A 606 53.26 -33.11 31.69
N ASP A 607 53.20 -32.83 30.39
CA ASP A 607 52.01 -32.36 29.72
C ASP A 607 51.40 -33.47 28.84
N VAL A 608 50.10 -33.71 29.01
CA VAL A 608 49.30 -34.52 28.09
C VAL A 608 48.60 -33.56 27.13
N ALA A 609 48.97 -33.63 25.85
CA ALA A 609 48.41 -32.79 24.81
C ALA A 609 47.24 -33.50 24.12
N VAL A 610 46.06 -32.88 24.15
CA VAL A 610 44.86 -33.32 23.42
C VAL A 610 44.38 -32.16 22.56
N GLN A 611 44.12 -32.40 21.27
CA GLN A 611 43.56 -31.39 20.37
C GLN A 611 42.04 -31.59 20.27
N THR A 612 41.30 -30.71 20.93
CA THR A 612 39.83 -30.69 20.90
C THR A 612 39.31 -29.26 21.01
N ASN A 613 38.13 -29.03 20.48
CA ASN A 613 37.36 -27.79 20.59
C ASN A 613 36.22 -27.87 21.63
N ALA A 614 36.17 -28.96 22.43
CA ALA A 614 35.20 -29.18 23.51
C ALA A 614 35.85 -29.10 24.91
N ASP A 615 35.05 -28.86 25.95
CA ASP A 615 35.51 -28.84 27.35
C ASP A 615 36.01 -30.23 27.79
N LEU A 616 37.27 -30.31 28.24
CA LEU A 616 37.87 -31.54 28.74
C LEU A 616 37.67 -31.72 30.25
N THR A 617 37.40 -32.96 30.66
CA THR A 617 37.53 -33.38 32.07
C THR A 617 38.57 -34.49 32.15
N ALA A 618 39.48 -34.41 33.13
CA ALA A 618 40.53 -35.39 33.35
C ALA A 618 40.33 -36.08 34.71
N SER A 619 40.55 -37.40 34.77
CA SER A 619 40.48 -38.18 36.02
C SER A 619 41.58 -39.25 36.06
N ILE A 620 42.13 -39.54 37.24
CA ILE A 620 43.12 -40.59 37.47
C ILE A 620 42.38 -41.85 37.94
N ILE A 621 42.52 -42.95 37.20
CA ILE A 621 41.67 -44.14 37.37
C ILE A 621 42.27 -45.16 38.38
N GLN A 622 43.54 -44.99 38.79
CA GLN A 622 44.21 -45.89 39.74
C GLN A 622 44.86 -45.10 40.90
N GLU A 623 44.55 -45.48 42.15
CA GLU A 623 45.01 -44.75 43.34
C GLU A 623 46.50 -44.97 43.62
N GLY A 624 47.28 -43.91 43.43
CA GLY A 624 48.61 -43.75 44.00
C GLY A 624 48.84 -42.28 44.32
N GLU A 625 49.30 -41.96 45.54
CA GLU A 625 49.56 -40.58 45.99
C GLU A 625 50.69 -39.87 45.23
N TRP A 626 51.33 -40.57 44.29
CA TRP A 626 52.45 -40.06 43.52
C TRP A 626 52.03 -39.24 42.30
N LEU A 627 50.77 -39.32 41.81
CA LEU A 627 50.33 -38.53 40.66
C LEU A 627 49.16 -37.61 41.01
N SER A 628 49.22 -36.35 40.59
CA SER A 628 48.16 -35.35 40.82
C SER A 628 47.95 -34.46 39.59
N ILE A 629 46.69 -34.07 39.37
CA ILE A 629 46.30 -33.14 38.31
C ILE A 629 46.52 -31.70 38.78
N LEU A 630 47.27 -30.91 38.01
CA LEU A 630 47.39 -29.47 38.22
C LEU A 630 46.52 -28.77 37.16
N GLU A 631 45.36 -28.24 37.56
CA GLU A 631 44.47 -27.56 36.60
C GLU A 631 45.09 -26.23 36.11
N THR A 632 45.13 -26.04 34.80
CA THR A 632 45.13 -24.68 34.22
C THR A 632 44.03 -24.58 33.18
N LYS A 633 43.14 -23.59 33.37
CA LYS A 633 42.16 -23.16 32.37
C LYS A 633 42.80 -22.09 31.49
N ALA A 634 43.14 -22.45 30.25
CA ALA A 634 43.29 -21.46 29.18
C ALA A 634 42.84 -22.08 27.86
N LEU A 635 41.92 -21.38 27.18
CA LEU A 635 41.38 -21.76 25.88
C LEU A 635 42.42 -21.60 24.76
N HIS A 636 42.36 -22.55 23.83
CA HIS A 636 43.14 -22.71 22.59
C HIS A 636 44.55 -23.29 22.77
N THR A 637 44.60 -24.63 22.66
CA THR A 637 45.68 -25.59 22.99
C THR A 637 45.70 -25.97 24.47
N SER A 638 44.88 -26.94 24.84
CA SER A 638 44.77 -27.39 26.23
C SER A 638 45.78 -28.51 26.50
N THR A 639 46.91 -28.15 27.13
CA THR A 639 47.82 -29.10 27.77
C THR A 639 47.35 -29.36 29.21
N VAL A 640 47.24 -30.64 29.60
CA VAL A 640 46.99 -31.02 30.99
C VAL A 640 48.33 -31.36 31.63
N THR A 641 48.81 -30.52 32.55
CA THR A 641 50.05 -30.78 33.29
C THR A 641 49.75 -31.67 34.50
N LEU A 642 50.36 -32.85 34.52
CA LEU A 642 50.35 -33.76 35.66
C LEU A 642 51.65 -33.60 36.43
N LYS A 643 51.60 -33.66 37.76
CA LYS A 643 52.80 -33.75 38.60
C LYS A 643 52.91 -35.16 39.19
N ALA A 644 54.06 -35.77 38.95
CA ALA A 644 54.51 -37.05 39.47
C ALA A 644 55.58 -36.89 40.56
#